data_AF-A0AAV9S5N4-F1
#
_entry.id   AF-A0AAV9S5N4-F1
#
_cell.length_a   1.000
_cell.length_b   1.000
_cell.length_c   1.000
_cell.angle_alpha   90.00
_cell.angle_beta   90.00
_cell.angle_gamma   90.00
#
_symmetry.space_group_name_H-M   'P 1'
#
loop_
_entity.id
_entity.type
_entity.pdbx_description
1 polymer ?
#
loop_
_entity_poly.entity_id
_entity_poly.type
_entity_poly.pdbx_seq_one_letter_code
_entity_poly.pdbx_strand_id
1 'polypeptide(L)'
;MGHSTGDNLDLAITKEEVVVLIGEGVCDVKTLTKNHLYCEPPPQQPNCRKCEGSDNLPEFTVQMGHLNFSLGKVQYDNLSSPTFPLEAQIGVGIGASIVALIVFIIVLIYRRKSKQALRDYKKVQIQLENLETSVRDRCKKEFTDLMTEMMDMSSDLGGLGIPFLDYRMYAERIFFPGHRESPLRRGLDMQECRRQTVEQGLVQLSNLLNSKLFLTKFIHTLESQRTFSPRDRAYVASLLTVALHGKLEYFTDILKTLLNDLVEQYVAKNPKLMLRRTETVVEKLLTNWMSICLYTFLRDSAGESLYMLFKAIKHQVDKGPVDAVTRKAKYTLNDNRLLREDVEYKTLTLNVLVQGGGVNETQPLPSKVLDCDTITQVKEKLLDQVYKSTSFSHRPHTDSLDLEWRSGVAGHLILSDEDLTSVVQGSWKRLNTLQHYKVPDGATVALVPRHTKNIHHDNHDYIAGEKTPMLEDADEGGMKLWHLVKASEEPELPKHRRGSLRERERAKAIPEIYLTRLLSMKGTLQKFVDDLFTVILSTSRPVPLAVKYFFDLLDDQAGQHNITDPETIHIWKTNSLPLRFWINIIKNPQFIFDVQVSDHVDAVLSVIAQTFMDSCTIADHKLGRDSPINKLLYARDIPRYKQMVERYYADIRQTISASDQEMNSALAEMSRNYSGELNYLVALHELYKYINKYYDQIITALEEDTTAQKMQLGYRLQQIAAAVENKVTDL
;
A
#
# COMPACT_ATOMS: atom_id res chain seq x y z
N MET A 1 -1.31 46.88 92.63
CA MET A 1 -1.72 46.43 93.98
C MET A 1 -1.43 44.94 94.05
N GLY A 2 -0.62 44.49 95.02
CA GLY A 2 -0.42 43.05 95.21
C GLY A 2 -1.73 42.42 95.66
N HIS A 3 -2.21 41.44 94.90
CA HIS A 3 -3.39 40.66 95.27
C HIS A 3 -2.98 39.66 96.36
N SER A 4 -3.60 39.77 97.54
CA SER A 4 -3.57 38.70 98.54
C SER A 4 -4.47 37.57 98.03
N THR A 5 -3.89 36.54 97.43
CA THR A 5 -4.62 35.31 97.09
C THR A 5 -4.53 34.36 98.28
N GLY A 6 -5.67 34.11 98.93
CA GLY A 6 -5.80 33.06 99.93
C GLY A 6 -6.08 31.71 99.26
N ASP A 7 -5.39 30.66 99.70
CA ASP A 7 -5.61 29.27 99.28
C ASP A 7 -6.47 28.56 100.34
N ASN A 8 -7.44 27.75 99.88
CA ASN A 8 -8.35 26.92 100.68
C ASN A 8 -9.47 27.66 101.44
N LEU A 9 -10.12 28.64 100.80
CA LEU A 9 -11.36 29.27 101.30
C LEU A 9 -12.47 28.25 101.60
N ASP A 10 -12.52 27.14 100.86
CA ASP A 10 -13.47 26.02 101.05
C ASP A 10 -13.18 25.11 102.26
N LEU A 11 -11.99 25.23 102.90
CA LEU A 11 -11.68 24.50 104.14
C LEU A 11 -12.18 25.24 105.40
N ALA A 12 -12.32 26.57 105.33
CA ALA A 12 -12.59 27.41 106.50
C ALA A 12 -14.04 27.92 106.58
N ILE A 13 -14.78 27.97 105.46
CA ILE A 13 -16.18 28.40 105.42
C ILE A 13 -16.93 27.61 104.33
N THR A 14 -18.15 27.18 104.63
CA THR A 14 -18.97 26.46 103.65
C THR A 14 -19.74 27.43 102.77
N LYS A 15 -20.18 26.97 101.60
CA LYS A 15 -20.93 27.77 100.63
C LYS A 15 -22.17 28.42 101.24
N GLU A 16 -22.83 27.71 102.15
CA GLU A 16 -24.08 28.12 102.81
C GLU A 16 -23.86 29.26 103.83
N GLU A 17 -22.62 29.46 104.28
CA GLU A 17 -22.25 30.48 105.28
C GLU A 17 -21.81 31.82 104.66
N VAL A 18 -21.73 31.89 103.33
CA VAL A 18 -21.39 33.12 102.59
C VAL A 18 -22.62 33.70 101.92
N VAL A 19 -22.95 34.94 102.29
CA VAL A 19 -24.08 35.68 101.70
C VAL A 19 -23.54 36.86 100.90
N VAL A 20 -23.89 36.91 99.61
CA VAL A 20 -23.50 38.01 98.72
C VAL A 20 -24.73 38.80 98.29
N LEU A 21 -24.65 40.11 98.40
CA LEU A 21 -25.75 41.03 98.11
C LEU A 21 -25.31 42.10 97.12
N ILE A 22 -26.20 42.45 96.17
CA ILE A 22 -26.07 43.59 95.25
C ILE A 22 -27.23 44.54 95.54
N GLY A 23 -26.98 45.59 96.31
CA GLY A 23 -28.01 46.45 96.86
C GLY A 23 -28.93 45.65 97.78
N GLU A 24 -30.20 45.49 97.41
CA GLU A 24 -31.16 44.62 98.11
C GLU A 24 -31.27 43.20 97.53
N GLY A 25 -30.71 42.97 96.34
CA GLY A 25 -30.81 41.68 95.66
C GLY A 25 -29.78 40.67 96.17
N VAL A 26 -30.20 39.46 96.49
CA VAL A 26 -29.28 38.38 96.82
C VAL A 26 -28.60 37.87 95.56
N CYS A 27 -27.26 37.88 95.53
CA CYS A 27 -26.45 37.24 94.49
C CYS A 27 -26.22 35.79 94.91
N ASP A 28 -26.87 34.85 94.21
CA ASP A 28 -26.86 33.45 94.61
C ASP A 28 -25.47 32.85 94.35
N VAL A 29 -24.75 32.50 95.42
CA VAL A 29 -23.42 31.92 95.31
C VAL A 29 -23.58 30.56 94.64
N LYS A 30 -23.00 30.37 93.44
CA LYS A 30 -23.07 29.10 92.73
C LYS A 30 -21.94 28.18 93.12
N THR A 31 -20.74 28.73 93.24
CA THR A 31 -19.54 27.95 93.51
C THR A 31 -18.59 28.72 94.40
N LEU A 32 -18.22 28.11 95.53
CA LEU A 32 -17.08 28.51 96.34
C LEU A 32 -15.98 27.48 96.11
N THR A 33 -14.88 27.93 95.52
CA THR A 33 -13.67 27.11 95.32
C THR A 33 -12.59 27.58 96.30
N LYS A 34 -11.50 26.81 96.39
CA LYS A 34 -10.32 27.16 97.20
C LYS A 34 -9.89 28.63 97.11
N ASN A 35 -10.05 29.27 95.95
CA ASN A 35 -9.47 30.61 95.69
C ASN A 35 -10.47 31.62 95.13
N HIS A 36 -11.68 31.19 94.72
CA HIS A 36 -12.65 32.05 94.03
C HIS A 36 -14.07 31.77 94.50
N LEU A 37 -14.83 32.84 94.71
CA LEU A 37 -16.27 32.81 94.92
C LEU A 37 -16.99 33.34 93.67
N TYR A 38 -17.87 32.53 93.10
CA TYR A 38 -18.72 32.90 91.97
C TYR A 38 -20.18 32.98 92.44
N CYS A 39 -20.78 34.15 92.31
CA CYS A 39 -22.21 34.35 92.53
C CYS A 39 -22.89 34.85 91.26
N GLU A 40 -24.13 34.42 91.06
CA GLU A 40 -24.94 34.85 89.93
C GLU A 40 -25.82 36.03 90.36
N PRO A 41 -25.61 37.21 89.76
CA PRO A 41 -26.33 38.41 90.15
C PRO A 41 -27.79 38.34 89.65
N PRO A 42 -28.74 38.98 90.33
CA PRO A 42 -30.14 38.97 89.91
C PRO A 42 -30.30 39.56 88.49
N PRO A 43 -31.20 39.03 87.64
CA PRO A 43 -31.26 39.34 86.21
C PRO A 43 -31.76 40.76 85.89
N GLN A 44 -32.34 41.47 86.87
CA GLN A 44 -32.72 42.87 86.75
C GLN A 44 -32.09 43.66 87.90
N GLN A 45 -31.53 44.83 87.58
CA GLN A 45 -30.76 45.64 88.53
C GLN A 45 -31.63 46.04 89.75
N PRO A 46 -31.27 45.62 90.98
CA PRO A 46 -32.06 45.92 92.19
C PRO A 46 -31.99 47.41 92.57
N ASN A 47 -33.08 47.95 93.12
CA ASN A 47 -33.15 49.35 93.57
C ASN A 47 -32.28 49.61 94.81
N CYS A 48 -31.58 50.75 94.83
CA CYS A 48 -30.72 51.19 95.94
C CYS A 48 -31.55 51.77 97.10
N ARG A 49 -31.52 51.17 98.30
CA ARG A 49 -32.34 51.63 99.45
C ARG A 49 -31.84 52.90 100.17
N LYS A 50 -30.61 53.35 99.91
CA LYS A 50 -29.98 54.52 100.57
C LYS A 50 -29.21 55.41 99.59
N CYS A 51 -29.77 55.63 98.40
CA CYS A 51 -29.24 56.59 97.45
C CYS A 51 -30.08 57.87 97.53
N GLU A 52 -29.73 58.81 98.42
CA GLU A 52 -30.14 60.21 98.29
C GLU A 52 -29.13 60.89 97.35
N GLY A 53 -29.51 61.12 96.08
CA GLY A 53 -28.68 61.75 95.04
C GLY A 53 -28.53 60.90 93.77
N SER A 54 -28.17 61.53 92.63
CA SER A 54 -28.33 61.01 91.25
C SER A 54 -27.48 59.81 90.83
N ASP A 55 -26.95 59.02 91.76
CA ASP A 55 -26.12 57.83 91.51
C ASP A 55 -26.80 56.55 92.03
N ASN A 56 -27.82 56.10 91.30
CA ASN A 56 -28.68 54.95 91.62
C ASN A 56 -28.06 53.58 91.25
N LEU A 57 -26.78 53.33 91.60
CA LEU A 57 -26.13 52.03 91.36
C LEU A 57 -26.02 51.21 92.66
N PRO A 58 -26.46 49.94 92.68
CA PRO A 58 -26.44 49.10 93.87
C PRO A 58 -25.02 48.67 94.26
N GLU A 59 -24.75 48.63 95.56
CA GLU A 59 -23.46 48.25 96.16
C GLU A 59 -23.34 46.72 96.32
N PHE A 60 -22.19 46.16 95.98
CA PHE A 60 -21.86 44.74 96.05
C PHE A 60 -21.14 44.42 97.35
N THR A 61 -21.79 43.68 98.24
CA THR A 61 -21.28 43.33 99.57
C THR A 61 -21.23 41.82 99.76
N VAL A 62 -20.16 41.33 100.37
CA VAL A 62 -19.94 39.91 100.68
C VAL A 62 -19.79 39.75 102.19
N GLN A 63 -20.69 38.97 102.80
CA GLN A 63 -20.66 38.62 104.21
C GLN A 63 -20.19 37.17 104.38
N MET A 64 -19.11 36.99 105.13
CA MET A 64 -18.52 35.68 105.46
C MET A 64 -18.52 35.52 107.00
N GLY A 65 -19.50 34.78 107.52
CA GLY A 65 -19.73 34.68 108.96
C GLY A 65 -20.02 36.05 109.60
N HIS A 66 -19.15 36.49 110.53
CA HIS A 66 -19.26 37.79 111.20
C HIS A 66 -18.52 38.94 110.50
N LEU A 67 -17.85 38.68 109.37
CA LEU A 67 -17.11 39.69 108.62
C LEU A 67 -17.94 40.15 107.41
N ASN A 68 -18.02 41.46 107.18
CA ASN A 68 -18.80 42.03 106.10
C ASN A 68 -17.93 43.01 105.29
N PHE A 69 -17.80 42.76 103.99
CA PHE A 69 -16.93 43.51 103.08
C PHE A 69 -17.74 44.14 101.94
N SER A 70 -17.58 45.44 101.71
CA SER A 70 -18.09 46.10 100.50
C SER A 70 -17.02 46.13 99.42
N LEU A 71 -17.36 45.65 98.22
CA LEU A 71 -16.44 45.51 97.09
C LEU A 71 -16.67 46.55 95.99
N GLY A 72 -17.66 47.44 96.12
CA GLY A 72 -17.94 48.53 95.18
C GLY A 72 -19.35 48.51 94.59
N LYS A 73 -19.63 49.34 93.59
CA LYS A 73 -20.97 49.46 92.95
C LYS A 73 -21.00 48.77 91.58
N VAL A 74 -22.15 48.19 91.19
CA VAL A 74 -22.32 47.41 89.94
C VAL A 74 -23.38 48.04 89.03
N GLN A 75 -23.09 48.14 87.74
CA GLN A 75 -24.00 48.61 86.69
C GLN A 75 -24.28 47.49 85.69
N TYR A 76 -25.55 47.29 85.32
CA TYR A 76 -25.95 46.27 84.35
C TYR A 76 -26.04 46.88 82.94
N ASP A 77 -25.44 46.21 81.96
CA ASP A 77 -25.50 46.62 80.56
C ASP A 77 -26.88 46.31 79.96
N ASN A 78 -27.64 47.35 79.59
CA ASN A 78 -28.83 47.17 78.77
C ASN A 78 -28.41 46.89 77.31
N LEU A 79 -28.68 45.68 76.82
CA LEU A 79 -28.43 45.28 75.44
C LEU A 79 -29.30 46.10 74.46
N SER A 80 -28.72 47.16 73.91
CA SER A 80 -29.11 47.67 72.59
C SER A 80 -28.62 46.70 71.51
N SER A 81 -29.56 46.03 70.84
CA SER A 81 -29.38 45.09 69.72
C SER A 81 -28.40 45.56 68.61
N PRO A 82 -27.55 44.70 68.02
CA PRO A 82 -26.91 44.99 66.75
C PRO A 82 -27.71 44.37 65.58
N THR A 83 -28.26 45.28 64.77
CA THR A 83 -28.97 45.07 63.51
C THR A 83 -27.97 44.73 62.38
N PHE A 84 -28.21 43.67 61.61
CA PHE A 84 -27.50 43.42 60.34
C PHE A 84 -27.89 44.51 59.32
N PRO A 85 -26.94 45.18 58.62
CA PRO A 85 -27.25 46.31 57.76
C PRO A 85 -27.96 45.88 56.46
N LEU A 86 -29.04 46.59 56.11
CA LEU A 86 -29.91 46.30 54.94
C LEU A 86 -29.16 46.30 53.59
N GLU A 87 -28.07 47.05 53.45
CA GLU A 87 -27.32 47.19 52.19
C GLU A 87 -26.59 45.91 51.78
N ALA A 88 -26.14 45.10 52.74
CA ALA A 88 -25.45 43.84 52.45
C ALA A 88 -26.40 42.75 51.92
N GLN A 89 -27.67 42.75 52.34
CA GLN A 89 -28.68 41.80 51.85
C GLN A 89 -29.11 42.10 50.40
N ILE A 90 -29.22 43.38 50.02
CA ILE A 90 -29.57 43.79 48.66
C ILE A 90 -28.42 43.46 47.68
N GLY A 91 -27.17 43.66 48.10
CA GLY A 91 -25.98 43.33 47.29
C GLY A 91 -25.84 41.82 46.97
N VAL A 92 -26.09 40.95 47.94
CA VAL A 92 -26.03 39.48 47.74
C VAL A 92 -27.18 39.00 46.84
N GLY A 93 -28.38 39.57 46.98
CA GLY A 93 -29.52 39.22 46.12
C GLY A 93 -29.33 39.61 44.65
N ILE A 94 -28.82 40.82 44.41
CA ILE A 94 -28.51 41.29 43.04
C ILE A 94 -27.36 40.48 42.43
N GLY A 95 -26.31 40.20 43.21
CA GLY A 95 -25.20 39.36 42.76
C GLY A 95 -25.64 37.94 42.36
N ALA A 96 -26.46 37.29 43.19
CA ALA A 96 -26.98 35.96 42.90
C ALA A 96 -27.90 35.94 41.67
N SER A 97 -28.73 36.97 41.48
CA SER A 97 -29.60 37.11 40.31
C SER A 97 -28.81 37.29 39.02
N ILE A 98 -27.78 38.14 39.02
CA ILE A 98 -26.90 38.34 37.87
C ILE A 98 -26.16 37.04 37.51
N VAL A 99 -25.64 36.31 38.50
CA VAL A 99 -24.96 35.03 38.26
C VAL A 99 -25.93 34.00 37.67
N ALA A 100 -27.16 33.89 38.20
CA ALA A 100 -28.18 32.99 37.67
C ALA A 100 -28.55 33.34 36.21
N LEU A 101 -28.66 34.63 35.88
CA LEU A 101 -28.97 35.12 34.54
C LEU A 101 -27.83 34.82 33.55
N ILE A 102 -26.58 34.99 33.99
CA ILE A 102 -25.38 34.63 33.20
C ILE A 102 -25.35 33.11 32.95
N VAL A 103 -25.58 32.29 33.96
CA VAL A 103 -25.62 30.82 33.81
C VAL A 103 -26.74 30.41 32.85
N PHE A 104 -27.92 31.02 32.94
CA PHE A 104 -29.03 30.76 32.03
C PHE A 104 -28.69 31.12 30.58
N ILE A 105 -28.05 32.27 30.34
CA ILE A 105 -27.58 32.67 29.00
C ILE A 105 -26.54 31.68 28.47
N ILE A 106 -25.58 31.26 29.30
CA ILE A 106 -24.56 30.26 28.91
C ILE A 106 -25.22 28.94 28.52
N VAL A 107 -26.21 28.46 29.29
CA VAL A 107 -26.96 27.24 28.97
C VAL A 107 -27.74 27.39 27.66
N LEU A 108 -28.38 28.54 27.42
CA LEU A 108 -29.07 28.80 26.16
C LEU A 108 -28.12 28.86 24.96
N ILE A 109 -26.96 29.50 25.10
CA ILE A 109 -25.91 29.54 24.07
C ILE A 109 -25.40 28.12 23.82
N TYR A 110 -25.12 27.34 24.86
CA TYR A 110 -24.67 25.95 24.73
C TYR A 110 -25.72 25.07 24.05
N ARG A 111 -27.00 25.18 24.44
CA ARG A 111 -28.09 24.44 23.78
C ARG A 111 -28.28 24.86 22.33
N ARG A 112 -28.14 26.14 22.00
CA ARG A 112 -28.20 26.63 20.61
C ARG A 112 -27.01 26.13 19.80
N LYS A 113 -25.78 26.23 20.33
CA LYS A 113 -24.55 25.78 19.68
C LYS A 113 -24.52 24.25 19.52
N SER A 114 -25.01 23.50 20.51
CA SER A 114 -25.17 22.04 20.43
C SER A 114 -26.23 21.63 19.42
N LYS A 115 -27.41 22.27 19.40
CA LYS A 115 -28.42 22.04 18.35
C LYS A 115 -27.90 22.41 16.96
N GLN A 116 -27.12 23.48 16.84
CA GLN A 116 -26.48 23.89 15.59
C GLN A 116 -25.45 22.85 15.14
N ALA A 117 -24.55 22.43 16.02
CA ALA A 117 -23.56 21.38 15.74
C ALA A 117 -24.22 20.05 15.37
N LEU A 118 -25.33 19.67 16.01
CA LEU A 118 -26.08 18.46 15.67
C LEU A 118 -26.78 18.58 14.30
N ARG A 119 -27.30 19.77 13.95
CA ARG A 119 -27.86 20.01 12.61
C ARG A 119 -26.79 20.00 11.54
N ASP A 120 -25.64 20.60 11.81
CA ASP A 120 -24.51 20.62 10.88
C ASP A 120 -23.93 19.20 10.71
N TYR A 121 -23.84 18.41 11.80
CA TYR A 121 -23.53 16.99 11.74
C TYR A 121 -24.52 16.20 10.88
N LYS A 122 -25.84 16.39 11.09
CA LYS A 122 -26.87 15.73 10.28
C LYS A 122 -26.81 16.15 8.80
N LYS A 123 -26.54 17.42 8.51
CA LYS A 123 -26.36 17.90 7.14
C LYS A 123 -25.14 17.25 6.47
N VAL A 124 -24.01 17.18 7.17
CA VAL A 124 -22.80 16.50 6.68
C VAL A 124 -23.05 15.01 6.47
N GLN A 125 -23.77 14.35 7.38
CA GLN A 125 -24.14 12.94 7.23
C GLN A 125 -25.04 12.71 6.01
N ILE A 126 -26.08 13.53 5.80
CA ILE A 126 -26.97 13.43 4.64
C ILE A 126 -26.21 13.74 3.34
N GLN A 127 -25.31 14.73 3.35
CA GLN A 127 -24.45 15.01 2.20
C GLN A 127 -23.53 13.82 1.88
N LEU A 128 -22.97 13.16 2.90
CA LEU A 128 -22.15 11.96 2.73
C LEU A 128 -22.98 10.79 2.19
N GLU A 129 -24.19 10.57 2.72
CA GLU A 129 -25.11 9.51 2.26
C GLU A 129 -25.59 9.77 0.81
N ASN A 130 -25.86 11.02 0.46
CA ASN A 130 -26.21 11.42 -0.91
C ASN A 130 -25.02 11.27 -1.87
N LEU A 131 -23.81 11.61 -1.42
CA LEU A 131 -22.58 11.41 -2.19
C LEU A 131 -22.31 9.91 -2.39
N GLU A 132 -22.41 9.10 -1.34
CA GLU A 132 -22.26 7.63 -1.39
C GLU A 132 -23.32 7.01 -2.32
N THR A 133 -24.57 7.46 -2.23
CA THR A 133 -25.66 6.98 -3.10
C THR A 133 -25.43 7.39 -4.56
N SER A 134 -25.07 8.64 -4.83
CA SER A 134 -24.76 9.13 -6.18
C SER A 134 -23.57 8.40 -6.81
N VAL A 135 -22.50 8.17 -6.05
CA VAL A 135 -21.35 7.38 -6.49
C VAL A 135 -21.74 5.94 -6.74
N ARG A 136 -22.54 5.33 -5.86
CA ARG A 136 -23.04 3.96 -6.02
C ARG A 136 -23.91 3.82 -7.25
N ASP A 137 -24.80 4.77 -7.52
CA ASP A 137 -25.69 4.72 -8.68
C ASP A 137 -24.91 4.96 -9.98
N ARG A 138 -23.95 5.90 -9.98
CA ARG A 138 -23.01 6.09 -11.10
C ARG A 138 -22.21 4.81 -11.35
N CYS A 139 -21.68 4.21 -10.30
CA CYS A 139 -20.94 2.95 -10.37
C CYS A 139 -21.81 1.82 -10.92
N LYS A 140 -23.05 1.66 -10.45
CA LYS A 140 -23.96 0.65 -10.98
C LYS A 140 -24.24 0.84 -12.46
N LYS A 141 -24.46 2.09 -12.89
CA LYS A 141 -24.65 2.41 -14.30
C LYS A 141 -23.39 2.11 -15.12
N GLU A 142 -22.24 2.65 -14.73
CA GLU A 142 -20.96 2.40 -15.42
C GLU A 142 -20.59 0.92 -15.44
N PHE A 143 -20.90 0.18 -14.38
CA PHE A 143 -20.72 -1.27 -14.31
C PHE A 143 -21.65 -2.01 -15.26
N THR A 144 -22.92 -1.60 -15.37
CA THR A 144 -23.89 -2.24 -16.28
C THR A 144 -23.51 -1.98 -17.74
N ASP A 145 -23.09 -0.75 -18.05
CA ASP A 145 -22.56 -0.38 -19.36
C ASP A 145 -21.32 -1.23 -19.69
N LEU A 146 -20.35 -1.30 -18.78
CA LEU A 146 -19.14 -2.11 -18.94
C LEU A 146 -19.46 -3.60 -19.07
N MET A 147 -20.40 -4.14 -18.29
CA MET A 147 -20.80 -5.53 -18.38
C MET A 147 -21.49 -5.86 -19.70
N THR A 148 -22.27 -4.93 -20.25
CA THR A 148 -22.90 -5.08 -21.57
C THR A 148 -21.81 -5.13 -22.65
N GLU A 149 -20.89 -4.16 -22.64
CA GLU A 149 -19.79 -4.10 -23.61
C GLU A 149 -18.80 -5.27 -23.42
N MET A 150 -18.60 -5.76 -22.20
CA MET A 150 -17.79 -6.93 -21.91
C MET A 150 -18.46 -8.23 -22.33
N MET A 151 -19.78 -8.33 -22.26
CA MET A 151 -20.52 -9.48 -22.78
C MET A 151 -20.44 -9.53 -24.31
N ASP A 152 -20.54 -8.38 -24.97
CA ASP A 152 -20.32 -8.26 -26.42
C ASP A 152 -18.89 -8.69 -26.77
N MET A 153 -17.87 -8.20 -26.04
CA MET A 153 -16.48 -8.63 -26.22
C MET A 153 -16.24 -10.11 -25.89
N SER A 154 -16.90 -10.67 -24.87
CA SER A 154 -16.81 -12.09 -24.50
C SER A 154 -17.46 -12.98 -25.55
N SER A 155 -18.54 -12.54 -26.19
CA SER A 155 -19.15 -13.27 -27.30
C SER A 155 -18.25 -13.30 -28.54
N ASP A 156 -17.57 -12.19 -28.85
CA ASP A 156 -16.48 -12.14 -29.84
C ASP A 156 -15.30 -13.06 -29.44
N LEU A 157 -14.98 -13.14 -28.14
CA LEU A 157 -13.93 -14.01 -27.60
C LEU A 157 -14.26 -15.50 -27.77
N GLY A 158 -15.54 -15.88 -27.76
CA GLY A 158 -16.01 -17.24 -28.00
C GLY A 158 -15.62 -17.79 -29.37
N GLY A 159 -15.33 -16.92 -30.35
CA GLY A 159 -14.80 -17.31 -31.67
C GLY A 159 -13.28 -17.21 -31.82
N LEU A 160 -12.59 -16.39 -31.01
CA LEU A 160 -11.18 -16.02 -31.19
C LEU A 160 -10.23 -16.61 -30.15
N GLY A 161 -10.74 -16.94 -28.96
CA GLY A 161 -9.95 -17.37 -27.82
C GLY A 161 -9.16 -16.23 -27.15
N ILE A 162 -8.70 -16.47 -25.93
CA ILE A 162 -7.79 -15.57 -25.22
C ILE A 162 -6.39 -15.68 -25.87
N PRO A 163 -5.68 -14.57 -26.14
CA PRO A 163 -4.38 -14.59 -26.81
C PRO A 163 -3.26 -15.03 -25.85
N PHE A 164 -3.31 -16.27 -25.36
CA PHE A 164 -2.24 -16.86 -24.55
C PHE A 164 -0.95 -16.95 -25.36
N LEU A 165 0.16 -16.56 -24.73
CA LEU A 165 1.50 -16.85 -25.24
C LEU A 165 1.73 -18.36 -25.17
N ASP A 166 2.59 -18.86 -26.07
CA ASP A 166 3.11 -20.20 -25.92
C ASP A 166 3.98 -20.33 -24.66
N TYR A 167 4.27 -21.57 -24.27
CA TYR A 167 5.06 -21.85 -23.06
C TYR A 167 6.45 -21.22 -23.14
N ARG A 168 7.08 -21.26 -24.31
CA ARG A 168 8.41 -20.72 -24.53
C ARG A 168 8.46 -19.22 -24.26
N MET A 169 7.57 -18.44 -24.87
CA MET A 169 7.48 -16.99 -24.69
C MET A 169 7.10 -16.63 -23.25
N TYR A 170 6.19 -17.38 -22.63
CA TYR A 170 5.85 -17.26 -21.22
C TYR A 170 7.10 -17.45 -20.32
N ALA A 171 7.81 -18.56 -20.50
CA ALA A 171 8.99 -18.91 -19.71
C ALA A 171 10.12 -17.89 -19.90
N GLU A 172 10.42 -17.49 -21.15
CA GLU A 172 11.43 -16.48 -21.47
C GLU A 172 11.12 -15.13 -20.80
N ARG A 173 9.85 -14.67 -20.82
CA ARG A 173 9.42 -13.41 -20.18
C ARG A 173 9.56 -13.45 -18.65
N ILE A 174 9.32 -14.59 -18.01
CA ILE A 174 9.44 -14.75 -16.55
C ILE A 174 10.89 -14.94 -16.09
N PHE A 175 11.67 -15.72 -16.84
CA PHE A 175 13.06 -16.01 -16.48
C PHE A 175 13.95 -14.79 -16.75
N PHE A 176 13.71 -14.04 -17.81
CA PHE A 176 14.54 -12.91 -18.22
C PHE A 176 13.73 -11.61 -18.39
N PRO A 177 13.05 -11.14 -17.34
CA PRO A 177 12.25 -9.91 -17.43
C PRO A 177 13.14 -8.71 -17.78
N GLY A 178 12.63 -7.81 -18.61
CA GLY A 178 13.32 -6.56 -19.00
C GLY A 178 14.29 -6.67 -20.18
N HIS A 179 14.47 -7.85 -20.78
CA HIS A 179 15.20 -7.96 -22.06
C HIS A 179 14.24 -7.75 -23.24
N ARG A 180 14.57 -6.82 -24.16
CA ARG A 180 13.79 -6.61 -25.40
C ARG A 180 13.66 -7.89 -26.22
N GLU A 181 14.73 -8.68 -26.28
CA GLU A 181 14.76 -10.01 -26.85
C GLU A 181 15.39 -10.97 -25.85
N SER A 182 14.82 -12.17 -25.73
CA SER A 182 15.33 -13.22 -24.84
C SER A 182 16.82 -13.48 -25.10
N PRO A 183 17.67 -13.56 -24.06
CA PRO A 183 19.07 -13.96 -24.21
C PRO A 183 19.24 -15.28 -24.96
N LEU A 184 18.24 -16.17 -24.86
CA LEU A 184 18.24 -17.49 -25.52
C LEU A 184 18.01 -17.43 -27.04
N ARG A 185 17.58 -16.28 -27.58
CA ARG A 185 17.40 -16.08 -29.03
C ARG A 185 18.71 -15.73 -29.74
N ARG A 186 19.70 -15.20 -29.01
CA ARG A 186 21.04 -15.02 -29.55
C ARG A 186 21.64 -16.41 -29.72
N GLY A 187 21.86 -16.85 -30.95
CA GLY A 187 22.61 -18.08 -31.20
C GLY A 187 24.01 -18.00 -30.58
N LEU A 188 24.74 -19.12 -30.56
CA LEU A 188 26.16 -19.10 -30.19
C LEU A 188 26.91 -18.30 -31.28
N ASP A 189 27.25 -17.04 -30.98
CA ASP A 189 27.98 -16.14 -31.88
C ASP A 189 29.46 -16.56 -31.95
N MET A 190 29.74 -17.62 -32.70
CA MET A 190 31.06 -18.26 -32.77
C MET A 190 31.38 -18.78 -34.17
N GLN A 191 32.67 -18.76 -34.50
CA GLN A 191 33.19 -19.28 -35.78
C GLN A 191 32.88 -20.78 -35.93
N GLU A 192 32.42 -21.18 -37.12
CA GLU A 192 31.81 -22.49 -37.39
C GLU A 192 32.73 -23.68 -37.07
N CYS A 193 34.04 -23.53 -37.27
CA CYS A 193 35.04 -24.55 -36.92
C CYS A 193 35.15 -24.84 -35.41
N ARG A 194 34.83 -23.87 -34.54
CA ARG A 194 34.90 -24.00 -33.07
C ARG A 194 33.61 -24.49 -32.45
N ARG A 195 32.51 -24.42 -33.19
CA ARG A 195 31.16 -24.66 -32.68
C ARG A 195 31.02 -26.07 -32.10
N GLN A 196 31.52 -27.07 -32.80
CA GLN A 196 31.43 -28.48 -32.35
C GLN A 196 32.19 -28.73 -31.05
N THR A 197 33.42 -28.23 -30.91
CA THR A 197 34.23 -28.41 -29.69
C THR A 197 33.60 -27.71 -28.50
N VAL A 198 33.09 -26.50 -28.70
CA VAL A 198 32.42 -25.73 -27.63
C VAL A 198 31.11 -26.40 -27.25
N GLU A 199 30.28 -26.84 -28.20
CA GLU A 199 29.05 -27.58 -27.91
C GLU A 199 29.34 -28.87 -27.12
N GLN A 200 30.41 -29.60 -27.46
CA GLN A 200 30.87 -30.76 -26.68
C GLN A 200 31.27 -30.38 -25.24
N GLY A 201 32.05 -29.30 -25.07
CA GLY A 201 32.41 -28.78 -23.75
C GLY A 201 31.19 -28.36 -22.92
N LEU A 202 30.20 -27.72 -23.54
CA LEU A 202 28.94 -27.35 -22.88
C LEU A 202 28.09 -28.57 -22.50
N VAL A 203 28.07 -29.61 -23.32
CA VAL A 203 27.42 -30.90 -22.96
C VAL A 203 28.13 -31.54 -21.76
N GLN A 204 29.46 -31.49 -21.70
CA GLN A 204 30.20 -31.93 -20.52
C GLN A 204 29.88 -31.08 -19.29
N LEU A 205 29.70 -29.76 -19.45
CA LEU A 205 29.23 -28.88 -18.38
C LEU A 205 27.83 -29.27 -17.89
N SER A 206 26.90 -29.57 -18.80
CA SER A 206 25.58 -30.11 -18.43
C SER A 206 25.70 -31.39 -17.60
N ASN A 207 26.64 -32.27 -17.97
CA ASN A 207 26.92 -33.49 -17.23
C ASN A 207 27.55 -33.23 -15.85
N LEU A 208 28.34 -32.16 -15.71
CA LEU A 208 28.90 -31.74 -14.44
C LEU A 208 27.83 -31.14 -13.52
N LEU A 209 26.89 -30.37 -14.06
CA LEU A 209 25.73 -29.81 -13.33
C LEU A 209 24.77 -30.88 -12.78
N ASN A 210 24.78 -32.09 -13.34
CA ASN A 210 24.04 -33.24 -12.79
C ASN A 210 24.66 -33.80 -11.50
N SER A 211 25.84 -33.33 -11.09
CA SER A 211 26.41 -33.63 -9.78
C SER A 211 25.84 -32.68 -8.73
N LYS A 212 25.02 -33.20 -7.81
CA LYS A 212 24.42 -32.43 -6.71
C LYS A 212 25.47 -31.66 -5.92
N LEU A 213 26.59 -32.31 -5.58
CA LEU A 213 27.69 -31.69 -4.87
C LEU A 213 28.34 -30.54 -5.65
N PHE A 214 28.57 -30.72 -6.97
CA PHE A 214 29.13 -29.65 -7.79
C PHE A 214 28.20 -28.45 -7.82
N LEU A 215 26.91 -28.68 -8.10
CA LEU A 215 25.93 -27.62 -8.30
C LEU A 215 25.69 -26.82 -7.02
N THR A 216 25.56 -27.47 -5.86
CA THR A 216 25.39 -26.76 -4.59
C THR A 216 26.65 -25.97 -4.22
N LYS A 217 27.85 -26.56 -4.37
CA LYS A 217 29.12 -25.84 -4.15
C LYS A 217 29.25 -24.64 -5.08
N PHE A 218 28.99 -24.82 -6.37
CA PHE A 218 29.02 -23.76 -7.37
C PHE A 218 28.14 -22.57 -6.96
N ILE A 219 26.88 -22.81 -6.60
CA ILE A 219 25.96 -21.75 -6.18
C ILE A 219 26.47 -21.04 -4.92
N HIS A 220 26.84 -21.79 -3.88
CA HIS A 220 27.35 -21.22 -2.62
C HIS A 220 28.63 -20.41 -2.82
N THR A 221 29.54 -20.88 -3.67
CA THR A 221 30.77 -20.16 -4.01
C THR A 221 30.47 -18.84 -4.71
N LEU A 222 29.54 -18.82 -5.68
CA LEU A 222 29.13 -17.57 -6.35
C LEU A 222 28.50 -16.58 -5.37
N GLU A 223 27.60 -17.05 -4.51
CA GLU A 223 26.90 -16.19 -3.55
C GLU A 223 27.81 -15.57 -2.49
N SER A 224 28.91 -16.25 -2.16
CA SER A 224 29.92 -15.73 -1.23
C SER A 224 30.74 -14.56 -1.80
N GLN A 225 30.72 -14.34 -3.12
CA GLN A 225 31.50 -13.28 -3.76
C GLN A 225 30.83 -11.91 -3.59
N ARG A 226 31.61 -10.93 -3.12
CA ARG A 226 31.14 -9.54 -2.95
C ARG A 226 30.77 -8.87 -4.27
N THR A 227 31.40 -9.30 -5.37
CA THR A 227 31.16 -8.78 -6.73
C THR A 227 29.95 -9.42 -7.42
N PHE A 228 29.32 -10.42 -6.80
CA PHE A 228 28.12 -11.06 -7.32
C PHE A 228 26.88 -10.24 -6.90
N SER A 229 26.30 -9.51 -7.85
CA SER A 229 25.19 -8.58 -7.60
C SER A 229 23.84 -9.30 -7.47
N PRO A 230 22.79 -8.66 -6.89
CA PRO A 230 21.44 -9.23 -6.89
C PRO A 230 20.90 -9.55 -8.30
N ARG A 231 21.28 -8.74 -9.31
CA ARG A 231 20.95 -8.98 -10.72
C ARG A 231 21.64 -10.24 -11.23
N ASP A 232 22.92 -10.44 -10.90
CA ASP A 232 23.67 -11.65 -11.28
C ASP A 232 23.04 -12.90 -10.65
N ARG A 233 22.66 -12.84 -9.36
CA ARG A 233 21.95 -13.95 -8.67
C ARG A 233 20.70 -14.36 -9.43
N ALA A 234 19.87 -13.38 -9.78
CA ALA A 234 18.63 -13.64 -10.49
C ALA A 234 18.88 -14.20 -11.90
N TYR A 235 19.90 -13.69 -12.59
CA TYR A 235 20.26 -14.13 -13.94
C TYR A 235 20.80 -15.57 -13.93
N VAL A 236 21.74 -15.89 -13.04
CA VAL A 236 22.28 -17.26 -12.88
C VAL A 236 21.19 -18.24 -12.49
N ALA A 237 20.28 -17.88 -11.58
CA ALA A 237 19.13 -18.70 -11.24
C ALA A 237 18.28 -19.03 -12.47
N SER A 238 17.97 -18.04 -13.30
CA SER A 238 17.22 -18.24 -14.54
C SER A 238 17.96 -19.08 -15.57
N LEU A 239 19.28 -18.91 -15.73
CA LEU A 239 20.08 -19.75 -16.61
C LEU A 239 20.14 -21.21 -16.12
N LEU A 240 20.31 -21.43 -14.81
CA LEU A 240 20.26 -22.76 -14.19
C LEU A 240 18.90 -23.41 -14.39
N THR A 241 17.82 -22.64 -14.26
CA THR A 241 16.46 -23.12 -14.52
C THR A 241 16.35 -23.64 -15.96
N VAL A 242 16.86 -22.89 -16.94
CA VAL A 242 16.85 -23.31 -18.36
C VAL A 242 17.74 -24.52 -18.60
N ALA A 243 18.94 -24.56 -18.02
CA ALA A 243 19.89 -25.65 -18.18
C ALA A 243 19.39 -26.98 -17.58
N LEU A 244 18.59 -26.90 -16.52
CA LEU A 244 18.01 -28.06 -15.82
C LEU A 244 16.54 -28.31 -16.19
N HIS A 245 15.99 -27.55 -17.13
CA HIS A 245 14.56 -27.58 -17.48
C HIS A 245 14.08 -28.95 -17.97
N GLY A 246 14.95 -29.68 -18.69
CA GLY A 246 14.64 -31.05 -19.13
C GLY A 246 14.71 -32.11 -18.02
N LYS A 247 15.02 -31.74 -16.78
CA LYS A 247 15.21 -32.64 -15.62
C LYS A 247 14.57 -32.02 -14.37
N LEU A 248 13.28 -31.69 -14.42
CA LEU A 248 12.61 -30.95 -13.36
C LEU A 248 12.58 -31.70 -12.01
N GLU A 249 12.66 -33.03 -12.01
CA GLU A 249 12.79 -33.85 -10.79
C GLU A 249 14.11 -33.54 -10.07
N TYR A 250 15.24 -33.59 -10.78
CA TYR A 250 16.56 -33.24 -10.25
C TYR A 250 16.62 -31.76 -9.86
N PHE A 251 16.06 -30.87 -10.68
CA PHE A 251 15.94 -29.45 -10.36
C PHE A 251 15.20 -29.22 -9.03
N THR A 252 14.12 -29.96 -8.79
CA THR A 252 13.34 -29.87 -7.55
C THR A 252 14.10 -30.41 -6.35
N ASP A 253 14.87 -31.50 -6.48
CA ASP A 253 15.75 -31.99 -5.41
C ASP A 253 16.84 -30.97 -5.03
N ILE A 254 17.44 -30.31 -6.01
CA ILE A 254 18.41 -29.23 -5.78
C ILE A 254 17.74 -28.04 -5.09
N LEU A 255 16.57 -27.62 -5.57
CA LEU A 255 15.79 -26.55 -4.95
C LEU A 255 15.46 -26.87 -3.48
N LYS A 256 15.01 -28.08 -3.17
CA LYS A 256 14.73 -28.53 -1.79
C LYS A 256 15.98 -28.43 -0.93
N THR A 257 17.12 -28.91 -1.43
CA THR A 257 18.39 -28.89 -0.69
C THR A 257 18.83 -27.46 -0.37
N LEU A 258 18.85 -26.57 -1.36
CA LEU A 258 19.24 -25.17 -1.16
C LEU A 258 18.23 -24.40 -0.30
N LEU A 259 16.94 -24.77 -0.37
CA LEU A 259 15.91 -24.15 0.46
C LEU A 259 16.08 -24.56 1.92
N ASN A 260 16.46 -25.82 2.20
CA ASN A 260 16.78 -26.26 3.55
C ASN A 260 17.98 -25.49 4.12
N ASP A 261 19.06 -25.32 3.33
CA ASP A 261 20.20 -24.48 3.72
C ASP A 261 19.75 -23.03 4.07
N LEU A 262 18.81 -22.48 3.29
CA LEU A 262 18.23 -21.16 3.53
C LEU A 262 17.39 -21.12 4.82
N VAL A 263 16.57 -22.15 5.07
CA VAL A 263 15.77 -22.28 6.30
C VAL A 263 16.70 -22.25 7.51
N GLU A 264 17.73 -23.10 7.54
CA GLU A 264 18.70 -23.15 8.64
C GLU A 264 19.32 -21.77 8.92
N GLN A 265 19.68 -21.04 7.87
CA GLN A 265 20.26 -19.70 7.98
C GLN A 265 19.30 -18.67 8.61
N TYR A 266 18.01 -18.69 8.25
CA TYR A 266 17.02 -17.74 8.77
C TYR A 266 16.45 -18.15 10.12
N VAL A 267 16.34 -19.45 10.41
CA VAL A 267 15.96 -19.98 11.73
C VAL A 267 16.97 -19.51 12.78
N ALA A 268 18.26 -19.52 12.47
CA ALA A 268 19.31 -19.00 13.35
C ALA A 268 19.24 -17.47 13.57
N LYS A 269 18.54 -16.73 12.70
CA LYS A 269 18.41 -15.27 12.75
C LYS A 269 16.99 -14.87 13.15
N ASN A 270 16.13 -14.67 12.16
CA ASN A 270 14.72 -14.39 12.34
C ASN A 270 13.95 -15.13 11.23
N PRO A 271 13.20 -16.18 11.59
CA PRO A 271 12.51 -17.00 10.60
C PRO A 271 11.45 -16.19 9.83
N LYS A 272 10.87 -15.13 10.41
CA LYS A 272 9.89 -14.26 9.72
C LYS A 272 10.47 -13.46 8.56
N LEU A 273 11.80 -13.39 8.42
CA LEU A 273 12.45 -12.71 7.30
C LEU A 273 12.72 -13.61 6.10
N MET A 274 12.52 -14.92 6.24
CA MET A 274 12.73 -15.90 5.17
C MET A 274 11.85 -15.58 3.96
N LEU A 275 12.43 -15.68 2.77
CA LEU A 275 11.78 -15.43 1.48
C LEU A 275 11.20 -14.01 1.31
N ARG A 276 11.49 -13.04 2.19
CA ARG A 276 10.88 -11.71 2.14
C ARG A 276 11.41 -10.84 0.98
N ARG A 277 12.66 -11.05 0.57
CA ARG A 277 13.35 -10.34 -0.52
C ARG A 277 14.00 -11.37 -1.43
N THR A 278 14.45 -10.99 -2.62
CA THR A 278 15.23 -11.91 -3.49
C THR A 278 16.70 -11.57 -3.33
N GLU A 279 17.31 -12.13 -2.30
CA GLU A 279 18.71 -11.93 -1.90
C GLU A 279 19.58 -13.13 -2.26
N THR A 280 19.00 -14.30 -2.54
CA THR A 280 19.69 -15.53 -2.93
C THR A 280 19.25 -16.07 -4.30
N VAL A 281 20.09 -16.91 -4.90
CA VAL A 281 19.83 -17.68 -6.13
C VAL A 281 18.63 -18.59 -5.91
N VAL A 282 18.55 -19.29 -4.77
CA VAL A 282 17.47 -20.22 -4.46
C VAL A 282 16.10 -19.56 -4.43
N GLU A 283 15.99 -18.32 -3.98
CA GLU A 283 14.74 -17.55 -3.97
C GLU A 283 14.22 -17.26 -5.39
N LYS A 284 15.12 -16.99 -6.34
CA LYS A 284 14.76 -16.86 -7.75
C LYS A 284 14.49 -18.22 -8.39
N LEU A 285 15.24 -19.28 -8.04
CA LEU A 285 14.95 -20.64 -8.48
C LEU A 285 13.54 -21.08 -8.07
N LEU A 286 13.13 -20.80 -6.83
CA LEU A 286 11.77 -21.06 -6.35
C LEU A 286 10.72 -20.32 -7.18
N THR A 287 10.96 -19.04 -7.48
CA THR A 287 10.04 -18.23 -8.29
C THR A 287 9.88 -18.83 -9.69
N ASN A 288 10.98 -19.29 -10.29
CA ASN A 288 10.97 -19.93 -11.60
C ASN A 288 10.29 -21.31 -11.56
N TRP A 289 10.55 -22.11 -10.52
CA TRP A 289 9.90 -23.40 -10.28
C TRP A 289 8.38 -23.27 -10.14
N MET A 290 7.92 -22.30 -9.35
CA MET A 290 6.49 -21.99 -9.21
C MET A 290 5.88 -21.63 -10.56
N SER A 291 6.59 -20.84 -11.37
CA SER A 291 6.09 -20.42 -12.68
C SER A 291 5.99 -21.59 -13.66
N ILE A 292 6.94 -22.52 -13.63
CA ILE A 292 6.87 -23.76 -14.41
C ILE A 292 5.64 -24.56 -13.97
N CYS A 293 5.54 -24.90 -12.68
CA CYS A 293 4.52 -25.80 -12.14
C CYS A 293 3.09 -25.24 -12.21
N LEU A 294 2.93 -23.91 -12.18
CA LEU A 294 1.63 -23.25 -12.17
C LEU A 294 1.17 -22.80 -13.56
N TYR A 295 1.95 -23.02 -14.61
CA TYR A 295 1.59 -22.56 -15.96
C TYR A 295 0.25 -23.12 -16.44
N THR A 296 -0.01 -24.42 -16.25
CA THR A 296 -1.27 -25.06 -16.64
C THR A 296 -2.46 -24.49 -15.86
N PHE A 297 -2.34 -24.39 -14.53
CA PHE A 297 -3.37 -23.76 -13.70
C PHE A 297 -3.62 -22.30 -14.10
N LEU A 298 -2.56 -21.57 -14.40
CA LEU A 298 -2.63 -20.18 -14.82
C LEU A 298 -3.33 -20.07 -16.18
N ARG A 299 -3.03 -20.94 -17.15
CA ARG A 299 -3.66 -20.94 -18.47
C ARG A 299 -5.12 -21.39 -18.41
N ASP A 300 -5.41 -22.48 -17.71
CA ASP A 300 -6.70 -23.18 -17.82
C ASP A 300 -7.72 -22.74 -16.75
N SER A 301 -7.27 -22.09 -15.67
CA SER A 301 -8.16 -21.64 -14.59
C SER A 301 -8.11 -20.16 -14.31
N ALA A 302 -6.93 -19.58 -14.05
CA ALA A 302 -6.82 -18.18 -13.63
C ALA A 302 -6.74 -17.17 -14.80
N GLY A 303 -6.36 -17.65 -15.98
CA GLY A 303 -6.05 -16.82 -17.16
C GLY A 303 -7.26 -16.05 -17.66
N GLU A 304 -8.44 -16.67 -17.69
CA GLU A 304 -9.67 -16.00 -18.10
C GLU A 304 -10.02 -14.80 -17.19
N SER A 305 -10.10 -15.03 -15.88
CA SER A 305 -10.40 -13.95 -14.93
C SER A 305 -9.36 -12.83 -14.97
N LEU A 306 -8.08 -13.16 -15.15
CA LEU A 306 -7.00 -12.16 -15.27
C LEU A 306 -7.11 -11.35 -16.57
N TYR A 307 -7.39 -12.02 -17.69
CA TYR A 307 -7.56 -11.37 -18.98
C TYR A 307 -8.79 -10.45 -18.99
N MET A 308 -9.89 -10.90 -18.41
CA MET A 308 -11.11 -10.10 -18.27
C MET A 308 -10.88 -8.87 -17.40
N LEU A 309 -10.15 -9.00 -16.29
CA LEU A 309 -9.73 -7.86 -15.48
C LEU A 309 -8.88 -6.87 -16.29
N PHE A 310 -7.86 -7.36 -17.01
CA PHE A 310 -7.01 -6.52 -17.86
C PHE A 310 -7.84 -5.76 -18.92
N LYS A 311 -8.75 -6.45 -19.62
CA LYS A 311 -9.63 -5.85 -20.63
C LYS A 311 -10.56 -4.81 -20.03
N ALA A 312 -11.17 -5.11 -18.88
CA ALA A 312 -12.04 -4.18 -18.16
C ALA A 312 -11.28 -2.90 -17.74
N ILE A 313 -10.06 -3.04 -17.22
CA ILE A 313 -9.20 -1.90 -16.87
C ILE A 313 -8.88 -1.07 -18.11
N LYS A 314 -8.34 -1.69 -19.17
CA LYS A 314 -7.96 -0.98 -20.39
C LYS A 314 -9.15 -0.23 -20.98
N HIS A 315 -10.29 -0.90 -21.13
CA HIS A 315 -11.51 -0.29 -21.64
C HIS A 315 -11.94 0.92 -20.80
N GLN A 316 -12.00 0.78 -19.47
CA GLN A 316 -12.48 1.85 -18.60
C GLN A 316 -11.51 3.04 -18.55
N VAL A 317 -10.20 2.81 -18.66
CA VAL A 317 -9.18 3.88 -18.81
C VAL A 317 -9.39 4.62 -20.14
N ASP A 318 -9.52 3.89 -21.25
CA ASP A 318 -9.61 4.44 -22.60
C ASP A 318 -10.93 5.22 -22.87
N LYS A 319 -11.94 5.04 -22.01
CA LYS A 319 -13.23 5.76 -22.02
C LYS A 319 -13.12 7.23 -21.59
N GLY A 320 -12.04 7.62 -20.91
CA GLY A 320 -11.83 8.99 -20.43
C GLY A 320 -10.54 9.62 -20.96
N PRO A 321 -10.36 10.95 -20.80
CA PRO A 321 -9.14 11.63 -21.21
C PRO A 321 -7.91 11.09 -20.51
N VAL A 322 -6.85 10.92 -21.30
CA VAL A 322 -5.52 10.49 -20.87
C VAL A 322 -4.50 11.50 -21.38
N ASP A 323 -3.74 12.08 -20.47
CA ASP A 323 -2.68 13.01 -20.81
C ASP A 323 -1.42 12.24 -21.27
N ALA A 324 -1.01 12.41 -22.52
CA ALA A 324 0.08 11.66 -23.14
C ALA A 324 1.46 12.02 -22.55
N VAL A 325 1.61 13.20 -21.94
CA VAL A 325 2.89 13.71 -21.44
C VAL A 325 3.04 13.41 -19.94
N THR A 326 2.09 13.86 -19.12
CA THR A 326 2.10 13.66 -17.66
C THR A 326 1.67 12.24 -17.25
N ARG A 327 1.12 11.46 -18.18
CA ARG A 327 0.62 10.09 -17.98
C ARG A 327 -0.53 10.01 -16.96
N LYS A 328 -1.27 11.10 -16.77
CA LYS A 328 -2.44 11.18 -15.88
C LYS A 328 -3.72 10.83 -16.64
N ALA A 329 -4.63 10.10 -16.01
CA ALA A 329 -5.89 9.65 -16.61
C ALA A 329 -7.09 10.05 -15.76
N LYS A 330 -8.24 10.32 -16.40
CA LYS A 330 -9.50 10.62 -15.70
C LYS A 330 -10.02 9.42 -14.90
N TYR A 331 -9.95 8.23 -15.48
CA TYR A 331 -10.34 6.97 -14.85
C TYR A 331 -9.09 6.19 -14.44
N THR A 332 -8.85 6.09 -13.14
CA THR A 332 -7.72 5.33 -12.57
C THR A 332 -8.05 4.92 -11.14
N LEU A 333 -7.29 3.97 -10.60
CA LEU A 333 -7.29 3.63 -9.17
C LEU A 333 -6.12 4.27 -8.41
N ASN A 334 -5.19 4.91 -9.13
CA ASN A 334 -3.96 5.44 -8.56
C ASN A 334 -4.05 6.97 -8.44
N ASP A 335 -4.13 7.49 -7.20
CA ASP A 335 -4.27 8.94 -6.97
C ASP A 335 -3.15 9.77 -7.62
N ASN A 336 -1.92 9.26 -7.63
CA ASN A 336 -0.79 9.97 -8.23
C ASN A 336 -0.90 10.09 -9.76
N ARG A 337 -1.67 9.21 -10.39
CA ARG A 337 -1.94 9.21 -11.83
C ARG A 337 -3.32 9.78 -12.17
N LEU A 338 -4.03 10.35 -11.22
CA LEU A 338 -5.35 10.92 -11.45
C LEU A 338 -5.25 12.29 -12.14
N LEU A 339 -5.99 12.45 -13.23
CA LEU A 339 -6.17 13.74 -13.90
C LEU A 339 -7.10 14.62 -13.07
N ARG A 340 -6.52 15.63 -12.41
CA ARG A 340 -7.22 16.56 -11.53
C ARG A 340 -7.87 17.72 -12.27
N GLU A 341 -7.39 18.07 -13.46
CA GLU A 341 -8.03 19.11 -14.24
C GLU A 341 -9.37 18.63 -14.80
N ASP A 342 -10.33 19.56 -14.89
CA ASP A 342 -11.63 19.28 -15.49
C ASP A 342 -11.55 19.58 -16.99
N VAL A 343 -11.16 18.56 -17.75
CA VAL A 343 -11.06 18.63 -19.20
C VAL A 343 -12.43 18.35 -19.79
N GLU A 344 -12.96 19.31 -20.54
CA GLU A 344 -14.15 19.09 -21.38
C GLU A 344 -13.76 18.26 -22.61
N TYR A 345 -14.54 17.22 -22.89
CA TYR A 345 -14.31 16.34 -24.05
C TYR A 345 -15.63 15.80 -24.58
N LYS A 346 -15.61 15.38 -25.84
CA LYS A 346 -16.70 14.71 -26.55
C LYS A 346 -16.23 13.38 -27.09
N THR A 347 -17.07 12.36 -26.97
CA THR A 347 -16.86 11.09 -27.66
C THR A 347 -17.22 11.27 -29.13
N LEU A 348 -16.30 10.88 -30.02
CA LEU A 348 -16.49 10.86 -31.47
C LEU A 348 -16.50 9.41 -31.95
N THR A 349 -17.32 9.11 -32.95
CA THR A 349 -17.33 7.84 -33.67
C THR A 349 -16.68 8.04 -35.03
N LEU A 350 -15.49 7.49 -35.22
CA LEU A 350 -14.77 7.53 -36.49
C LEU A 350 -15.09 6.30 -37.33
N ASN A 351 -15.20 6.48 -38.64
CA ASN A 351 -15.46 5.44 -39.63
C ASN A 351 -14.12 5.00 -40.25
N VAL A 352 -13.56 3.91 -39.74
CA VAL A 352 -12.21 3.45 -40.15
C VAL A 352 -12.27 2.60 -41.40
N LEU A 353 -11.47 2.94 -42.40
CA LEU A 353 -11.25 2.14 -43.60
C LEU A 353 -10.02 1.26 -43.41
N VAL A 354 -10.21 -0.05 -43.53
CA VAL A 354 -9.12 -1.04 -43.46
C VAL A 354 -8.52 -1.18 -44.86
N GLN A 355 -7.26 -0.80 -45.05
CA GLN A 355 -6.54 -1.00 -46.30
C GLN A 355 -5.66 -2.26 -46.22
N GLY A 356 -5.98 -3.26 -47.04
CA GLY A 356 -5.19 -4.48 -47.23
C GLY A 356 -5.63 -5.65 -46.35
N GLY A 357 -6.55 -6.49 -46.87
CA GLY A 357 -6.81 -7.81 -46.30
C GLY A 357 -8.21 -8.38 -46.55
N GLY A 358 -8.58 -8.71 -47.79
CA GLY A 358 -9.52 -9.80 -48.13
C GLY A 358 -11.02 -9.64 -47.78
N VAL A 359 -11.83 -9.61 -48.84
CA VAL A 359 -13.30 -9.87 -48.96
C VAL A 359 -14.28 -8.91 -48.26
N ASN A 360 -13.92 -8.19 -47.18
CA ASN A 360 -14.80 -7.20 -46.52
C ASN A 360 -14.29 -5.74 -46.63
N GLU A 361 -13.59 -5.40 -47.71
CA GLU A 361 -12.82 -4.14 -47.87
C GLU A 361 -13.65 -2.85 -48.05
N THR A 362 -14.98 -2.89 -47.96
CA THR A 362 -15.85 -1.73 -48.29
C THR A 362 -16.74 -1.20 -47.16
N GLN A 363 -16.81 -1.85 -45.99
CA GLN A 363 -17.59 -1.29 -44.88
C GLN A 363 -16.70 -0.58 -43.86
N PRO A 364 -16.92 0.73 -43.62
CA PRO A 364 -16.20 1.45 -42.58
C PRO A 364 -16.53 0.85 -41.20
N LEU A 365 -15.50 0.61 -40.40
CA LEU A 365 -15.63 0.11 -39.03
C LEU A 365 -15.81 1.30 -38.07
N PRO A 366 -16.95 1.45 -37.37
CA PRO A 366 -17.14 2.51 -36.40
C PRO A 366 -16.26 2.28 -35.16
N SER A 367 -15.47 3.28 -34.78
CA SER A 367 -14.55 3.25 -33.65
C SER A 367 -14.73 4.49 -32.76
N LYS A 368 -14.97 4.28 -31.46
CA LYS A 368 -15.16 5.37 -30.49
C LYS A 368 -13.81 5.91 -30.02
N VAL A 369 -13.62 7.22 -30.08
CA VAL A 369 -12.44 7.96 -29.59
C VAL A 369 -12.89 9.25 -28.91
N LEU A 370 -11.97 10.01 -28.32
CA LEU A 370 -12.25 11.32 -27.72
C LEU A 370 -11.68 12.44 -28.60
N ASP A 371 -12.38 13.55 -28.70
CA ASP A 371 -11.89 14.75 -29.41
C ASP A 371 -10.57 15.29 -28.82
N CYS A 372 -10.36 15.08 -27.52
CA CYS A 372 -9.14 15.41 -26.81
C CYS A 372 -8.03 14.34 -26.89
N ASP A 373 -8.19 13.24 -27.63
CA ASP A 373 -7.11 12.26 -27.81
C ASP A 373 -6.04 12.83 -28.76
N THR A 374 -4.76 12.56 -28.46
CA THR A 374 -3.64 12.79 -29.40
C THR A 374 -3.76 11.87 -30.61
N ILE A 375 -3.09 12.21 -31.71
CA ILE A 375 -3.12 11.40 -32.93
C ILE A 375 -2.54 10.00 -32.69
N THR A 376 -1.49 9.87 -31.89
CA THR A 376 -0.95 8.55 -31.49
C THR A 376 -1.96 7.75 -30.67
N GLN A 377 -2.63 8.36 -29.69
CA GLN A 377 -3.69 7.68 -28.92
C GLN A 377 -4.86 7.24 -29.81
N VAL A 378 -5.23 8.05 -30.80
CA VAL A 378 -6.25 7.67 -31.79
C VAL A 378 -5.78 6.46 -32.58
N LYS A 379 -4.55 6.47 -33.13
CA LYS A 379 -4.00 5.31 -33.85
C LYS A 379 -4.02 4.03 -33.00
N GLU A 380 -3.61 4.10 -31.73
CA GLU A 380 -3.66 2.96 -30.80
C GLU A 380 -5.09 2.42 -30.64
N LYS A 381 -6.06 3.30 -30.41
CA LYS A 381 -7.48 2.91 -30.27
C LYS A 381 -8.04 2.32 -31.56
N LEU A 382 -7.68 2.87 -32.73
CA LEU A 382 -8.11 2.34 -34.02
C LEU A 382 -7.48 0.97 -34.31
N LEU A 383 -6.19 0.79 -34.00
CA LEU A 383 -5.51 -0.50 -34.12
C LEU A 383 -6.17 -1.58 -33.26
N ASP A 384 -6.57 -1.25 -32.03
CA ASP A 384 -7.29 -2.18 -31.15
C ASP A 384 -8.65 -2.62 -31.72
N GLN A 385 -9.33 -1.75 -32.47
CA GLN A 385 -10.62 -2.08 -33.10
C GLN A 385 -10.44 -2.83 -34.42
N VAL A 386 -9.57 -2.35 -35.30
CA VAL A 386 -9.30 -2.96 -36.62
C VAL A 386 -8.71 -4.36 -36.47
N TYR A 387 -7.75 -4.52 -35.54
CA TYR A 387 -7.05 -5.77 -35.30
C TYR A 387 -7.55 -6.48 -34.04
N LYS A 388 -8.84 -6.30 -33.68
CA LYS A 388 -9.43 -6.91 -32.47
C LYS A 388 -9.24 -8.44 -32.39
N SER A 389 -9.17 -9.10 -33.54
CA SER A 389 -9.00 -10.54 -33.71
C SER A 389 -7.55 -11.00 -33.89
N THR A 390 -6.59 -10.07 -33.93
CA THR A 390 -5.18 -10.37 -34.15
C THR A 390 -4.39 -10.14 -32.87
N SER A 391 -3.53 -11.09 -32.49
CA SER A 391 -2.65 -10.96 -31.33
C SER A 391 -1.70 -9.77 -31.49
N PHE A 392 -1.34 -9.11 -30.39
CA PHE A 392 -0.64 -7.83 -30.44
C PHE A 392 0.68 -7.88 -31.24
N SER A 393 1.47 -8.94 -31.09
CA SER A 393 2.77 -9.09 -31.78
C SER A 393 2.68 -9.16 -33.31
N HIS A 394 1.50 -9.48 -33.86
CA HIS A 394 1.27 -9.57 -35.31
C HIS A 394 0.67 -8.29 -35.90
N ARG A 395 0.40 -7.28 -35.07
CA ARG A 395 -0.16 -6.00 -35.52
C ARG A 395 0.95 -5.07 -36.02
N PRO A 396 0.64 -4.16 -36.97
CA PRO A 396 1.55 -3.08 -37.31
C PRO A 396 1.87 -2.21 -36.10
N HIS A 397 3.12 -1.75 -35.97
CA HIS A 397 3.50 -0.83 -34.91
C HIS A 397 2.87 0.55 -35.15
N THR A 398 2.44 1.23 -34.09
CA THR A 398 1.81 2.56 -34.18
C THR A 398 2.64 3.57 -34.96
N ASP A 399 3.97 3.53 -34.83
CA ASP A 399 4.90 4.44 -35.53
C ASP A 399 5.09 4.13 -37.01
N SER A 400 4.74 2.91 -37.44
CA SER A 400 4.80 2.50 -38.85
C SER A 400 3.60 2.97 -39.67
N LEU A 401 2.61 3.59 -39.02
CA LEU A 401 1.36 4.01 -39.60
C LEU A 401 1.14 5.53 -39.42
N ASP A 402 0.61 6.15 -40.47
CA ASP A 402 0.05 7.49 -40.44
C ASP A 402 -1.48 7.42 -40.37
N LEU A 403 -2.09 8.42 -39.72
CA LEU A 403 -3.55 8.55 -39.66
C LEU A 403 -4.00 9.49 -40.77
N GLU A 404 -4.74 8.98 -41.74
CA GLU A 404 -5.29 9.78 -42.85
C GLU A 404 -6.76 10.10 -42.58
N TRP A 405 -7.12 11.37 -42.53
CA TRP A 405 -8.50 11.84 -42.53
C TRP A 405 -8.98 12.11 -43.96
N ARG A 406 -10.09 11.48 -44.35
CA ARG A 406 -10.71 11.63 -45.68
C ARG A 406 -11.90 12.57 -45.59
N SER A 407 -11.64 13.87 -45.71
CA SER A 407 -12.66 14.92 -45.59
C SER A 407 -13.40 15.14 -46.91
N GLY A 408 -13.88 14.07 -47.55
CA GLY A 408 -14.65 14.09 -48.80
C GLY A 408 -14.19 15.15 -49.81
N VAL A 409 -14.91 16.27 -49.84
CA VAL A 409 -14.73 17.43 -50.75
C VAL A 409 -13.36 18.13 -50.63
N ALA A 410 -12.67 18.00 -49.49
CA ALA A 410 -11.39 18.64 -49.19
C ALA A 410 -10.17 17.72 -49.41
N GLY A 411 -10.38 16.49 -49.87
CA GLY A 411 -9.31 15.51 -50.12
C GLY A 411 -8.87 14.74 -48.88
N HIS A 412 -7.61 14.29 -48.90
CA HIS A 412 -6.98 13.45 -47.87
C HIS A 412 -5.98 14.29 -47.07
N LEU A 413 -6.03 14.22 -45.74
CA LEU A 413 -5.12 14.92 -44.84
C LEU A 413 -4.47 13.93 -43.87
N ILE A 414 -3.14 13.88 -43.84
CA ILE A 414 -2.40 13.11 -42.84
C ILE A 414 -2.34 13.93 -41.54
N LEU A 415 -2.79 13.33 -40.45
CA LEU A 415 -2.74 13.90 -39.11
C LEU A 415 -1.49 13.38 -38.40
N SER A 416 -0.82 14.25 -37.66
CA SER A 416 0.31 13.91 -36.78
C SER A 416 0.20 14.63 -35.43
N ASP A 417 0.89 14.09 -34.42
CA ASP A 417 0.96 14.70 -33.07
C ASP A 417 1.64 16.06 -33.09
N GLU A 418 2.57 16.27 -34.03
CA GLU A 418 3.23 17.56 -34.27
C GLU A 418 3.25 17.84 -35.78
N ASP A 419 2.90 19.07 -36.15
CA ASP A 419 2.99 19.57 -37.52
C ASP A 419 3.21 21.09 -37.53
N LEU A 420 3.17 21.70 -38.72
CA LEU A 420 3.31 23.15 -38.88
C LEU A 420 2.15 23.94 -38.26
N THR A 421 1.03 23.29 -37.93
CA THR A 421 -0.15 23.91 -37.34
C THR A 421 -0.17 23.81 -35.81
N SER A 422 0.77 23.08 -35.20
CA SER A 422 0.84 22.88 -33.75
C SER A 422 0.91 24.19 -32.96
N VAL A 423 0.11 24.27 -31.89
CA VAL A 423 -0.01 25.47 -31.06
C VAL A 423 1.21 25.61 -30.14
N VAL A 424 1.99 26.68 -30.34
CA VAL A 424 3.14 27.06 -29.51
C VAL A 424 2.77 28.24 -28.59
N GLN A 425 3.06 28.12 -27.31
CA GLN A 425 2.82 29.12 -26.27
C GLN A 425 4.07 29.30 -25.41
N GLY A 426 4.92 30.28 -25.76
CA GLY A 426 6.21 30.46 -25.10
C GLY A 426 7.14 29.27 -25.36
N SER A 427 7.70 28.68 -24.30
CA SER A 427 8.52 27.46 -24.36
C SER A 427 7.69 26.17 -24.47
N TRP A 428 6.36 26.26 -24.57
CA TRP A 428 5.48 25.09 -24.58
C TRP A 428 4.88 24.84 -25.96
N LYS A 429 4.95 23.62 -26.46
CA LYS A 429 4.22 23.18 -27.68
C LYS A 429 3.16 22.15 -27.30
N ARG A 430 1.93 22.36 -27.75
CA ARG A 430 0.82 21.44 -27.51
C ARG A 430 0.82 20.31 -28.56
N LEU A 431 0.67 19.07 -28.12
CA LEU A 431 0.40 17.94 -29.02
C LEU A 431 -0.96 18.11 -29.70
N ASN A 432 -1.00 17.84 -31.00
CA ASN A 432 -2.21 17.95 -31.81
C ASN A 432 -3.20 16.83 -31.45
N THR A 433 -4.48 17.19 -31.43
CA THR A 433 -5.61 16.29 -31.11
C THR A 433 -6.64 16.30 -32.24
N LEU A 434 -7.64 15.42 -32.19
CA LEU A 434 -8.77 15.49 -33.15
C LEU A 434 -9.50 16.83 -33.09
N GLN A 435 -9.63 17.42 -31.89
CA GLN A 435 -10.20 18.74 -31.69
C GLN A 435 -9.37 19.84 -32.35
N HIS A 436 -8.04 19.73 -32.35
CA HIS A 436 -7.14 20.67 -33.03
C HIS A 436 -7.44 20.75 -34.53
N TYR A 437 -7.56 19.59 -35.17
CA TYR A 437 -7.93 19.48 -36.60
C TYR A 437 -9.43 19.66 -36.87
N LYS A 438 -10.26 19.83 -35.82
CA LYS A 438 -11.73 19.95 -35.89
C LYS A 438 -12.39 18.78 -36.63
N VAL A 439 -11.89 17.56 -36.39
CA VAL A 439 -12.46 16.35 -36.98
C VAL A 439 -13.89 16.15 -36.47
N PRO A 440 -14.90 16.05 -37.36
CA PRO A 440 -16.29 15.91 -36.95
C PRO A 440 -16.62 14.47 -36.52
N ASP A 441 -17.72 14.31 -35.78
CA ASP A 441 -18.31 13.00 -35.51
C ASP A 441 -18.76 12.32 -36.82
N GLY A 442 -18.53 11.01 -36.94
CA GLY A 442 -18.77 10.25 -38.16
C GLY A 442 -17.69 10.39 -39.24
N ALA A 443 -16.59 11.11 -38.98
CA ALA A 443 -15.51 11.30 -39.96
C ALA A 443 -14.88 9.98 -40.43
N THR A 444 -14.58 9.89 -41.72
CA THR A 444 -13.92 8.73 -42.31
C THR A 444 -12.40 8.86 -42.22
N VAL A 445 -11.74 7.85 -41.66
CA VAL A 445 -10.28 7.82 -41.47
C VAL A 445 -9.70 6.51 -42.01
N ALA A 446 -8.41 6.50 -42.32
CA ALA A 446 -7.67 5.31 -42.71
C ALA A 446 -6.32 5.26 -42.00
N LEU A 447 -5.86 4.05 -41.66
CA LEU A 447 -4.48 3.81 -41.21
C LEU A 447 -3.65 3.46 -42.45
N VAL A 448 -2.67 4.28 -42.79
CA VAL A 448 -1.84 4.11 -44.00
C VAL A 448 -0.37 3.86 -43.63
N PRO A 449 0.36 2.97 -44.33
CA PRO A 449 1.78 2.75 -44.07
C PRO A 449 2.60 4.01 -44.30
N ARG A 450 3.48 4.34 -43.35
CA ARG A 450 4.37 5.50 -43.44
C ARG A 450 5.52 5.21 -44.41
N HIS A 451 5.61 5.95 -45.51
CA HIS A 451 6.59 5.70 -46.59
C HIS A 451 7.91 6.47 -46.47
N THR A 452 8.05 7.44 -45.56
CA THR A 452 9.27 8.25 -45.39
C THR A 452 10.04 7.93 -44.10
N LYS A 453 11.26 7.39 -44.24
CA LYS A 453 12.27 7.22 -43.17
C LYS A 453 13.01 8.52 -42.80
N ASN A 454 12.30 9.64 -42.59
CA ASN A 454 12.94 10.84 -42.05
C ASN A 454 12.89 10.79 -40.52
N ILE A 455 13.96 10.22 -39.99
CA ILE A 455 14.29 10.04 -38.59
C ILE A 455 14.96 11.34 -38.10
N HIS A 456 14.27 12.14 -37.27
CA HIS A 456 14.93 12.84 -36.17
C HIS A 456 14.71 12.00 -34.93
N HIS A 457 15.60 11.04 -34.72
CA HIS A 457 15.66 10.22 -33.53
C HIS A 457 16.93 10.61 -32.80
N ASP A 458 16.79 11.50 -31.83
CA ASP A 458 17.67 11.41 -30.68
C ASP A 458 17.27 10.13 -29.95
N ASN A 459 18.24 9.23 -29.92
CA ASN A 459 18.15 7.89 -29.40
C ASN A 459 18.13 7.94 -27.87
N HIS A 460 16.96 8.17 -27.28
CA HIS A 460 16.68 7.85 -25.89
C HIS A 460 15.54 6.84 -25.82
N ASP A 461 15.91 5.58 -26.02
CA ASP A 461 15.10 4.41 -25.71
C ASP A 461 14.71 4.41 -24.22
N TYR A 462 13.48 4.84 -23.94
CA TYR A 462 12.90 4.83 -22.61
C TYR A 462 12.21 3.48 -22.36
N ILE A 463 12.78 2.65 -21.48
CA ILE A 463 12.10 1.49 -20.88
C ILE A 463 11.97 1.74 -19.38
N ALA A 464 10.75 1.56 -18.87
CA ALA A 464 10.41 1.65 -17.47
C ALA A 464 11.13 0.57 -16.65
N GLY A 465 12.16 0.97 -15.92
CA GLY A 465 12.86 0.15 -14.93
C GLY A 465 14.15 0.84 -14.50
N GLU A 466 14.27 1.18 -13.21
CA GLU A 466 15.41 1.90 -12.59
C GLU A 466 15.51 3.40 -12.90
N LYS A 467 14.77 4.22 -12.13
CA LYS A 467 15.16 5.62 -11.91
C LYS A 467 16.27 5.67 -10.87
N THR A 468 17.53 5.66 -11.32
CA THR A 468 18.53 6.49 -10.66
C THR A 468 18.23 7.95 -11.01
N PRO A 469 18.30 8.89 -10.06
CA PRO A 469 18.13 10.30 -10.36
C PRO A 469 19.41 10.80 -11.05
N MET A 470 19.48 10.62 -12.37
CA MET A 470 20.49 11.31 -13.17
C MET A 470 20.05 12.77 -13.29
N LEU A 471 20.96 13.66 -12.91
CA LEU A 471 20.83 15.10 -13.01
C LEU A 471 20.40 15.46 -14.44
N GLU A 472 19.27 16.15 -14.58
CA GLU A 472 18.90 16.80 -15.83
C GLU A 472 19.96 17.88 -16.09
N ASP A 473 20.80 17.67 -17.10
CA ASP A 473 21.59 18.73 -17.70
C ASP A 473 20.58 19.75 -18.26
N ALA A 474 20.65 20.95 -17.71
CA ALA A 474 19.82 22.09 -18.10
C ALA A 474 20.19 22.53 -19.52
N ASP A 475 19.52 21.97 -20.52
CA ASP A 475 19.49 22.53 -21.87
C ASP A 475 18.48 23.69 -21.87
N GLU A 476 18.96 24.88 -21.47
CA GLU A 476 18.21 26.15 -21.52
C GLU A 476 17.93 26.54 -22.99
N GLY A 477 16.91 25.91 -23.58
CA GLY A 477 16.45 26.25 -24.94
C GLY A 477 15.42 25.31 -25.57
N GLY A 478 15.20 24.11 -25.03
CA GLY A 478 14.29 23.12 -25.60
C GLY A 478 12.80 23.49 -25.43
N MET A 479 11.99 23.30 -26.50
CA MET A 479 10.53 23.38 -26.40
C MET A 479 10.00 22.21 -25.53
N LYS A 480 9.25 22.51 -24.47
CA LYS A 480 8.56 21.52 -23.63
C LYS A 480 7.21 21.12 -24.26
N LEU A 481 6.95 19.82 -24.39
CA LEU A 481 5.68 19.31 -24.91
C LEU A 481 4.61 19.26 -23.80
N TRP A 482 3.35 19.50 -24.15
CA TRP A 482 2.19 19.28 -23.25
C TRP A 482 0.96 18.80 -24.03
N HIS A 483 0.02 18.15 -23.35
CA HIS A 483 -1.20 17.64 -23.98
C HIS A 483 -2.48 18.30 -23.41
N LEU A 484 -2.93 17.82 -22.24
CA LEU A 484 -4.12 18.35 -21.55
C LEU A 484 -3.68 19.32 -20.45
N VAL A 485 -2.62 18.96 -19.74
CA VAL A 485 -2.08 19.73 -18.61
C VAL A 485 -0.63 20.07 -18.87
N LYS A 486 -0.26 21.34 -18.67
CA LYS A 486 1.15 21.72 -18.62
C LYS A 486 1.73 21.21 -17.30
N ALA A 487 2.88 20.54 -17.35
CA ALA A 487 3.58 20.22 -16.12
C ALA A 487 3.89 21.57 -15.44
N SER A 488 3.31 21.79 -14.26
CA SER A 488 3.69 22.94 -13.45
C SER A 488 5.19 22.88 -13.24
N GLU A 489 5.91 23.96 -13.49
CA GLU A 489 7.23 24.15 -12.90
C GLU A 489 7.01 24.09 -11.39
N GLU A 490 7.23 22.91 -10.78
CA GLU A 490 7.35 22.86 -9.33
C GLU A 490 8.50 23.81 -8.99
N PRO A 491 8.31 24.80 -8.12
CA PRO A 491 9.43 25.65 -7.72
C PRO A 491 10.46 24.72 -7.10
N GLU A 492 11.61 24.61 -7.75
CA GLU A 492 12.77 23.91 -7.18
C GLU A 492 12.93 24.42 -5.75
N LEU A 493 12.80 23.51 -4.80
CA LEU A 493 13.07 23.78 -3.40
C LEU A 493 14.47 24.39 -3.31
N PRO A 494 14.63 25.61 -2.75
CA PRO A 494 15.96 26.17 -2.57
C PRO A 494 16.76 25.23 -1.69
N LYS A 495 17.83 24.64 -2.25
CA LYS A 495 18.88 24.01 -1.46
C LYS A 495 19.42 25.09 -0.51
N HIS A 496 19.07 25.05 0.78
CA HIS A 496 20.03 25.09 1.89
C HIS A 496 19.40 25.24 3.28
N ARG A 497 19.94 24.38 4.17
CA ARG A 497 20.33 24.55 5.59
C ARG A 497 19.46 23.80 6.62
N ARG A 498 20.18 22.95 7.35
CA ARG A 498 19.76 22.13 8.49
C ARG A 498 18.95 22.96 9.50
N GLY A 499 17.72 22.54 9.77
CA GLY A 499 16.95 23.03 10.91
C GLY A 499 15.47 22.66 10.84
N SER A 500 15.01 21.85 11.80
CA SER A 500 13.61 21.59 12.18
C SER A 500 12.71 20.78 11.21
N LEU A 501 12.61 19.49 11.52
CA LEU A 501 11.69 18.46 10.99
C LEU A 501 10.22 18.65 11.41
N ARG A 502 9.66 19.86 11.27
CA ARG A 502 8.29 20.12 11.72
C ARG A 502 7.45 21.01 10.79
N GLU A 503 7.55 20.78 9.50
CA GLU A 503 6.48 21.15 8.56
C GLU A 503 6.47 20.21 7.35
N ARG A 504 6.34 18.90 7.63
CA ARG A 504 6.21 17.87 6.60
C ARG A 504 4.78 17.90 6.08
N GLU A 505 4.64 18.18 4.77
CA GLU A 505 3.53 17.79 3.91
C GLU A 505 2.17 17.70 4.61
N ARG A 506 1.49 18.83 4.77
CA ARG A 506 0.04 18.79 4.98
C ARG A 506 -0.55 18.12 3.74
N ALA A 507 -0.98 16.87 3.87
CA ALA A 507 -1.75 16.17 2.85
C ALA A 507 -2.85 17.11 2.37
N LYS A 508 -2.70 17.67 1.15
CA LYS A 508 -3.73 18.51 0.55
C LYS A 508 -4.97 17.62 0.48
N ALA A 509 -5.98 17.95 1.28
CA ALA A 509 -7.26 17.26 1.26
C ALA A 509 -7.69 17.17 -0.21
N ILE A 510 -7.79 15.95 -0.72
CA ILE A 510 -8.20 15.70 -2.10
C ILE A 510 -9.61 16.28 -2.24
N PRO A 511 -9.84 17.23 -3.17
CA PRO A 511 -11.19 17.67 -3.45
C PRO A 511 -12.12 16.47 -3.66
N GLU A 512 -13.28 16.46 -3.00
CA GLU A 512 -14.22 15.33 -2.95
C GLU A 512 -14.57 14.78 -4.35
N ILE A 513 -14.54 15.64 -5.38
CA ILE A 513 -14.77 15.29 -6.78
C ILE A 513 -13.74 14.29 -7.36
N TYR A 514 -12.52 14.25 -6.85
CA TYR A 514 -11.50 13.30 -7.29
C TYR A 514 -11.65 11.95 -6.60
N LEU A 515 -12.02 11.96 -5.32
CA LEU A 515 -12.29 10.72 -4.58
C LEU A 515 -13.49 9.98 -5.20
N THR A 516 -14.52 10.71 -5.65
CA THR A 516 -15.65 10.10 -6.36
C THR A 516 -15.24 9.44 -7.69
N ARG A 517 -14.28 10.00 -8.44
CA ARG A 517 -13.74 9.36 -9.67
C ARG A 517 -13.02 8.05 -9.35
N LEU A 518 -12.16 8.03 -8.33
CA LEU A 518 -11.47 6.82 -7.88
C LEU A 518 -12.45 5.75 -7.39
N LEU A 519 -13.47 6.14 -6.62
CA LEU A 519 -14.52 5.23 -6.14
C LEU A 519 -15.39 4.68 -7.28
N SER A 520 -15.70 5.49 -8.30
CA SER A 520 -16.42 5.03 -9.50
C SER A 520 -15.62 3.96 -10.25
N MET A 521 -14.31 4.22 -10.46
CA MET A 521 -13.40 3.24 -11.07
C MET A 521 -13.32 1.95 -10.25
N LYS A 522 -13.15 2.07 -8.93
CA LYS A 522 -13.07 0.92 -8.00
C LYS A 522 -14.33 0.09 -8.06
N GLY A 523 -15.50 0.72 -7.94
CA GLY A 523 -16.77 0.02 -7.96
C GLY A 523 -17.06 -0.66 -9.30
N THR A 524 -16.68 -0.04 -10.42
CA THR A 524 -16.84 -0.61 -11.77
C THR A 524 -15.96 -1.85 -11.98
N LEU A 525 -14.75 -1.88 -11.42
CA LEU A 525 -13.84 -3.02 -11.54
C LEU A 525 -14.03 -4.10 -10.46
N GLN A 526 -14.84 -3.84 -9.43
CA GLN A 526 -14.90 -4.67 -8.22
C GLN A 526 -15.18 -6.15 -8.50
N LYS A 527 -16.13 -6.45 -9.38
CA LYS A 527 -16.49 -7.84 -9.70
C LYS A 527 -15.31 -8.60 -10.33
N PHE A 528 -14.61 -7.98 -11.28
CA PHE A 528 -13.46 -8.60 -11.94
C PHE A 528 -12.30 -8.87 -10.96
N VAL A 529 -12.09 -7.95 -10.00
CA VAL A 529 -11.11 -8.15 -8.92
C VAL A 529 -11.53 -9.30 -8.00
N ASP A 530 -12.80 -9.36 -7.60
CA ASP A 530 -13.35 -10.43 -6.77
C ASP A 530 -13.25 -11.80 -7.45
N ASP A 531 -13.61 -11.87 -8.73
CA ASP A 531 -13.56 -13.10 -9.53
C ASP A 531 -12.12 -13.61 -9.64
N LEU A 532 -11.15 -12.73 -9.92
CA LEU A 532 -9.74 -13.10 -9.95
C LEU A 532 -9.22 -13.58 -8.58
N PHE A 533 -9.50 -12.84 -7.51
CA PHE A 533 -9.03 -13.21 -6.17
C PHE A 533 -9.67 -14.52 -5.71
N THR A 534 -10.93 -14.77 -6.06
CA THR A 534 -11.62 -16.02 -5.76
C THR A 534 -10.98 -17.20 -6.50
N VAL A 535 -10.62 -17.04 -7.78
CA VAL A 535 -9.93 -18.12 -8.51
C VAL A 535 -8.54 -18.41 -7.94
N ILE A 536 -7.81 -17.38 -7.48
CA ILE A 536 -6.47 -17.55 -6.91
C ILE A 536 -6.51 -18.12 -5.48
N LEU A 537 -7.43 -17.65 -4.63
CA LEU A 537 -7.50 -17.92 -3.20
C LEU A 537 -8.65 -18.85 -2.79
N SER A 538 -9.16 -19.68 -3.70
CA SER A 538 -10.16 -20.69 -3.36
C SER A 538 -9.68 -22.10 -3.68
N THR A 539 -10.21 -23.04 -2.88
CA THR A 539 -10.09 -24.48 -3.04
C THR A 539 -11.31 -25.09 -3.75
N SER A 540 -12.16 -24.23 -4.33
CA SER A 540 -13.33 -24.64 -5.12
C SER A 540 -12.94 -25.43 -6.39
N ARG A 541 -11.72 -25.20 -6.87
CA ARG A 541 -11.05 -25.97 -7.92
C ARG A 541 -9.95 -26.82 -7.28
N PRO A 542 -9.52 -27.93 -7.92
CA PRO A 542 -8.40 -28.71 -7.45
C PRO A 542 -7.17 -27.82 -7.24
N VAL A 543 -6.61 -27.87 -6.02
CA VAL A 543 -5.37 -27.15 -5.68
C VAL A 543 -4.24 -27.70 -6.53
N PRO A 544 -3.42 -26.87 -7.20
CA PRO A 544 -2.28 -27.37 -7.95
C PRO A 544 -1.35 -28.21 -7.07
N LEU A 545 -0.95 -29.39 -7.57
CA LEU A 545 -0.11 -30.34 -6.83
C LEU A 545 1.14 -29.69 -6.26
N ALA A 546 1.80 -28.82 -7.04
CA ALA A 546 2.99 -28.10 -6.63
C ALA A 546 2.76 -27.14 -5.43
N VAL A 547 1.59 -26.53 -5.32
CA VAL A 547 1.25 -25.65 -4.18
C VAL A 547 1.10 -26.49 -2.92
N LYS A 548 0.35 -27.60 -3.01
CA LYS A 548 0.18 -28.52 -1.89
C LYS A 548 1.52 -29.10 -1.44
N TYR A 549 2.28 -29.66 -2.38
CA TYR A 549 3.61 -30.22 -2.13
C TYR A 549 4.56 -29.21 -1.47
N PHE A 550 4.61 -27.97 -1.98
CA PHE A 550 5.49 -26.96 -1.43
C PHE A 550 5.03 -26.45 -0.06
N PHE A 551 3.72 -26.33 0.17
CA PHE A 551 3.20 -25.91 1.48
C PHE A 551 3.39 -26.99 2.55
N ASP A 552 3.26 -28.27 2.18
CA ASP A 552 3.60 -29.39 3.06
C ASP A 552 5.09 -29.37 3.40
N LEU A 553 5.97 -29.12 2.41
CA LEU A 553 7.41 -28.95 2.66
C LEU A 553 7.69 -27.83 3.67
N LEU A 554 7.04 -26.66 3.55
CA LEU A 554 7.21 -25.57 4.51
C LEU A 554 6.71 -25.93 5.91
N ASP A 555 5.58 -26.64 6.00
CA ASP A 555 5.02 -27.10 7.27
C ASP A 555 5.94 -28.13 7.94
N ASP A 556 6.53 -29.05 7.17
CA ASP A 556 7.52 -30.03 7.64
C ASP A 556 8.81 -29.37 8.12
N GLN A 557 9.34 -28.39 7.37
CA GLN A 557 10.52 -27.61 7.77
C GLN A 557 10.26 -26.83 9.06
N ALA A 558 9.07 -26.22 9.21
CA ALA A 558 8.69 -25.56 10.44
C ALA A 558 8.64 -26.55 11.62
N GLY A 559 8.09 -27.75 11.41
CA GLY A 559 8.06 -28.83 12.41
C GLY A 559 9.45 -29.30 12.82
N GLN A 560 10.34 -29.56 11.86
CA GLN A 560 11.73 -30.02 12.11
C GLN A 560 12.54 -29.02 12.93
N HIS A 561 12.32 -27.72 12.71
CA HIS A 561 13.00 -26.64 13.43
C HIS A 561 12.24 -26.13 14.66
N ASN A 562 11.20 -26.85 15.12
CA ASN A 562 10.37 -26.51 16.28
C ASN A 562 9.72 -25.10 16.22
N ILE A 563 9.37 -24.64 15.02
CA ILE A 563 8.64 -23.38 14.82
C ILE A 563 7.16 -23.63 15.05
N THR A 564 6.67 -23.24 16.23
CA THR A 564 5.26 -23.41 16.63
C THR A 564 4.39 -22.18 16.33
N ASP A 565 5.00 -21.05 15.98
CA ASP A 565 4.28 -19.79 15.69
C ASP A 565 3.57 -19.86 14.32
N PRO A 566 2.22 -19.85 14.28
CA PRO A 566 1.46 -19.91 13.03
C PRO A 566 1.68 -18.69 12.13
N GLU A 567 2.02 -17.53 12.72
CA GLU A 567 2.30 -16.30 11.96
C GLU A 567 3.54 -16.48 11.08
N THR A 568 4.57 -17.13 11.60
CA THR A 568 5.80 -17.41 10.84
C THR A 568 5.54 -18.30 9.63
N ILE A 569 4.77 -19.38 9.80
CA ILE A 569 4.41 -20.30 8.71
C ILE A 569 3.56 -19.59 7.65
N HIS A 570 2.60 -18.77 8.07
CA HIS A 570 1.79 -17.94 7.16
C HIS A 570 2.66 -16.98 6.35
N ILE A 571 3.66 -16.34 6.99
CA ILE A 571 4.61 -15.46 6.31
C ILE A 571 5.41 -16.24 5.26
N TRP A 572 5.89 -17.45 5.57
CA TRP A 572 6.62 -18.29 4.60
C TRP A 572 5.77 -18.65 3.38
N LYS A 573 4.52 -19.07 3.59
CA LYS A 573 3.57 -19.37 2.50
C LYS A 573 3.27 -18.13 1.65
N THR A 574 3.08 -16.98 2.30
CA THR A 574 2.82 -15.70 1.62
C THR A 574 4.02 -15.21 0.80
N ASN A 575 5.22 -15.28 1.37
CA ASN A 575 6.46 -14.85 0.75
C ASN A 575 6.91 -15.78 -0.38
N SER A 576 6.49 -17.04 -0.39
CA SER A 576 6.89 -18.02 -1.40
C SER A 576 5.99 -18.04 -2.64
N LEU A 577 4.68 -17.90 -2.46
CA LEU A 577 3.71 -18.05 -3.56
C LEU A 577 2.99 -16.72 -3.91
N PRO A 578 2.09 -16.15 -3.08
CA PRO A 578 1.40 -14.90 -3.41
C PRO A 578 2.33 -13.76 -3.83
N LEU A 579 3.36 -13.47 -3.05
CA LEU A 579 4.20 -12.28 -3.28
C LEU A 579 5.22 -12.46 -4.41
N ARG A 580 5.61 -13.69 -4.74
CA ARG A 580 6.62 -13.98 -5.77
C ARG A 580 6.01 -14.30 -7.13
N PHE A 581 4.95 -15.11 -7.13
CA PHE A 581 4.29 -15.55 -8.35
C PHE A 581 3.09 -14.68 -8.66
N TRP A 582 2.05 -14.68 -7.81
CA TRP A 582 0.77 -14.05 -8.14
C TRP A 582 0.85 -12.53 -8.30
N ILE A 583 1.55 -11.83 -7.40
CA ILE A 583 1.79 -10.37 -7.56
C ILE A 583 2.47 -10.07 -8.89
N ASN A 584 3.44 -10.89 -9.29
CA ASN A 584 4.17 -10.68 -10.53
C ASN A 584 3.28 -10.89 -11.76
N ILE A 585 2.43 -11.92 -11.74
CA ILE A 585 1.48 -12.22 -12.82
C ILE A 585 0.36 -11.16 -12.91
N ILE A 586 -0.20 -10.72 -11.78
CA ILE A 586 -1.25 -9.68 -11.74
C ILE A 586 -0.71 -8.35 -12.29
N LYS A 587 0.51 -7.98 -11.91
CA LYS A 587 1.13 -6.74 -12.40
C LYS A 587 1.52 -6.81 -13.87
N ASN A 588 1.87 -7.99 -14.36
CA ASN A 588 2.43 -8.17 -15.71
C ASN A 588 1.59 -9.16 -16.52
N PRO A 589 0.36 -8.82 -16.93
CA PRO A 589 -0.48 -9.70 -17.75
C PRO A 589 0.17 -10.03 -19.10
N GLN A 590 1.07 -9.18 -19.60
CA GLN A 590 1.90 -9.46 -20.77
C GLN A 590 2.86 -10.64 -20.57
N PHE A 591 3.04 -11.19 -19.36
CA PHE A 591 3.82 -12.43 -19.21
C PHE A 591 3.06 -13.66 -19.69
N ILE A 592 1.73 -13.60 -19.76
CA ILE A 592 0.89 -14.71 -20.20
C ILE A 592 0.11 -14.40 -21.48
N PHE A 593 -0.24 -13.14 -21.74
CA PHE A 593 -1.00 -12.75 -22.92
C PHE A 593 -0.15 -11.97 -23.91
N ASP A 594 -0.43 -12.15 -25.20
CA ASP A 594 0.13 -11.32 -26.25
C ASP A 594 -0.63 -9.98 -26.35
N VAL A 595 -0.39 -9.13 -25.36
CA VAL A 595 -1.03 -7.82 -25.18
C VAL A 595 -0.01 -6.74 -24.88
N GLN A 596 -0.36 -5.50 -25.21
CA GLN A 596 0.37 -4.31 -24.77
C GLN A 596 -0.27 -3.74 -23.51
N VAL A 597 0.54 -3.50 -22.49
CA VAL A 597 0.12 -2.84 -21.26
C VAL A 597 0.61 -1.40 -21.30
N SER A 598 -0.31 -0.44 -21.30
CA SER A 598 0.04 0.98 -21.19
C SER A 598 0.37 1.35 -19.75
N ASP A 599 1.14 2.42 -19.56
CA ASP A 599 1.52 2.94 -18.23
C ASP A 599 0.31 3.18 -17.32
N HIS A 600 -0.82 3.54 -17.91
CA HIS A 600 -2.06 3.86 -17.19
C HIS A 600 -2.74 2.57 -16.68
N VAL A 601 -2.71 1.51 -17.48
CA VAL A 601 -3.20 0.19 -17.09
C VAL A 601 -2.28 -0.42 -16.02
N ASP A 602 -0.95 -0.33 -16.21
CA ASP A 602 0.03 -0.76 -15.20
C ASP A 602 -0.18 -0.06 -13.85
N ALA A 603 -0.46 1.25 -13.86
CA ALA A 603 -0.73 1.99 -12.64
C ALA A 603 -1.97 1.48 -11.89
N VAL A 604 -3.00 1.02 -12.59
CA VAL A 604 -4.22 0.43 -12.01
C VAL A 604 -3.95 -0.98 -11.50
N LEU A 605 -3.28 -1.83 -12.31
CA LEU A 605 -2.87 -3.18 -11.91
C LEU A 605 -1.97 -3.18 -10.68
N SER A 606 -1.08 -2.19 -10.56
CA SER A 606 -0.23 -1.99 -9.39
C SER A 606 -1.03 -1.72 -8.12
N VAL A 607 -2.14 -0.99 -8.19
CA VAL A 607 -3.04 -0.78 -7.04
C VAL A 607 -3.73 -2.09 -6.65
N ILE A 608 -4.24 -2.83 -7.63
CA ILE A 608 -4.91 -4.12 -7.38
C ILE A 608 -3.94 -5.15 -6.80
N ALA A 609 -2.71 -5.23 -7.33
CA ALA A 609 -1.66 -6.07 -6.79
C ALA A 609 -1.29 -5.67 -5.36
N GLN A 610 -1.21 -4.36 -5.05
CA GLN A 610 -0.98 -3.92 -3.67
C GLN A 610 -2.14 -4.33 -2.74
N THR A 611 -3.38 -4.25 -3.19
CA THR A 611 -4.54 -4.75 -2.43
C THR A 611 -4.46 -6.27 -2.20
N PHE A 612 -4.05 -7.05 -3.20
CA PHE A 612 -3.80 -8.49 -3.05
C PHE A 612 -2.71 -8.75 -2.00
N MET A 613 -1.60 -8.03 -2.07
CA MET A 613 -0.51 -8.11 -1.10
C MET A 613 -0.99 -7.79 0.32
N ASP A 614 -1.73 -6.70 0.51
CA ASP A 614 -2.27 -6.28 1.80
C ASP A 614 -3.23 -7.35 2.36
N SER A 615 -3.96 -8.06 1.49
CA SER A 615 -4.86 -9.16 1.86
C SER A 615 -4.12 -10.40 2.37
N CYS A 616 -2.85 -10.60 1.99
CA CYS A 616 -2.03 -11.70 2.51
C CYS A 616 -1.32 -11.36 3.83
N THR A 617 -1.36 -10.11 4.29
CA THR A 617 -0.71 -9.72 5.55
C THR A 617 -1.57 -10.04 6.77
N ILE A 618 -0.93 -10.49 7.86
CA ILE A 618 -1.63 -10.75 9.13
C ILE A 618 -1.94 -9.44 9.86
N ALA A 619 -0.99 -8.51 9.88
CA ALA A 619 -1.11 -7.27 10.63
C ALA A 619 -2.36 -6.45 10.28
N ASP A 620 -3.10 -6.02 11.29
CA ASP A 620 -4.23 -5.12 11.11
C ASP A 620 -3.76 -3.71 10.82
N HIS A 621 -4.26 -3.17 9.71
CA HIS A 621 -3.89 -1.85 9.25
C HIS A 621 -4.73 -0.80 9.98
N LYS A 622 -4.09 0.00 10.84
CA LYS A 622 -4.71 1.19 11.41
C LYS A 622 -4.81 2.26 10.32
N LEU A 623 -6.02 2.44 9.77
CA LEU A 623 -6.28 3.47 8.77
C LEU A 623 -6.41 4.83 9.46
N GLY A 624 -5.45 5.71 9.19
CA GLY A 624 -5.47 7.11 9.57
C GLY A 624 -5.64 8.04 8.37
N ARG A 625 -5.73 9.36 8.64
CA ARG A 625 -5.79 10.40 7.60
C ARG A 625 -4.55 10.43 6.69
N ASP A 626 -3.41 9.94 7.18
CA ASP A 626 -2.15 9.88 6.43
C ASP A 626 -1.96 8.55 5.65
N SER A 627 -2.98 7.68 5.64
CA SER A 627 -2.90 6.42 4.89
C SER A 627 -2.93 6.70 3.38
N PRO A 628 -2.16 5.97 2.56
CA PRO A 628 -2.25 6.08 1.11
C PRO A 628 -3.69 5.85 0.63
N ILE A 629 -4.15 6.69 -0.29
CA ILE A 629 -5.55 6.66 -0.77
C ILE A 629 -5.91 5.32 -1.38
N ASN A 630 -4.97 4.71 -2.10
CA ASN A 630 -5.12 3.38 -2.69
C ASN A 630 -5.49 2.32 -1.63
N LYS A 631 -4.96 2.45 -0.39
CA LYS A 631 -5.32 1.57 0.73
C LYS A 631 -6.69 1.90 1.31
N LEU A 632 -7.05 3.19 1.36
CA LEU A 632 -8.38 3.63 1.81
C LEU A 632 -9.48 3.15 0.87
N LEU A 633 -9.22 3.07 -0.44
CA LEU A 633 -10.19 2.60 -1.45
C LEU A 633 -10.65 1.15 -1.21
N TYR A 634 -9.75 0.27 -0.77
CA TYR A 634 -10.03 -1.16 -0.53
C TYR A 634 -10.13 -1.53 0.95
N ALA A 635 -10.14 -0.54 1.84
CA ALA A 635 -10.19 -0.73 3.30
C ALA A 635 -11.31 -1.65 3.79
N ARG A 636 -12.50 -1.56 3.18
CA ARG A 636 -13.67 -2.37 3.55
C ARG A 636 -13.57 -3.81 3.02
N ASP A 637 -12.82 -4.03 1.94
CA ASP A 637 -12.74 -5.33 1.26
C ASP A 637 -11.57 -6.19 1.78
N ILE A 638 -10.46 -5.58 2.19
CA ILE A 638 -9.26 -6.26 2.69
C ILE A 638 -9.58 -7.27 3.80
N PRO A 639 -10.39 -6.97 4.84
CA PRO A 639 -10.72 -7.97 5.86
C PRO A 639 -11.40 -9.23 5.31
N ARG A 640 -12.24 -9.09 4.29
CA ARG A 640 -12.88 -10.24 3.62
C ARG A 640 -11.84 -11.07 2.87
N TYR A 641 -10.93 -10.41 2.14
CA TYR A 641 -9.86 -11.12 1.42
C TYR A 641 -8.85 -11.78 2.36
N LYS A 642 -8.52 -11.17 3.52
CA LYS A 642 -7.72 -11.81 4.57
C LYS A 642 -8.33 -13.14 5.02
N GLN A 643 -9.65 -13.15 5.29
CA GLN A 643 -10.35 -14.40 5.62
C GLN A 643 -10.29 -15.43 4.50
N MET A 644 -10.30 -15.01 3.23
CA MET A 644 -10.12 -15.93 2.10
C MET A 644 -8.71 -16.55 2.11
N VAL A 645 -7.66 -15.77 2.37
CA VAL A 645 -6.28 -16.27 2.49
C VAL A 645 -6.14 -17.26 3.65
N GLU A 646 -6.69 -16.92 4.82
CA GLU A 646 -6.67 -17.80 6.00
C GLU A 646 -7.36 -19.13 5.72
N ARG A 647 -8.55 -19.10 5.11
CA ARG A 647 -9.28 -20.32 4.70
C ARG A 647 -8.50 -21.11 3.65
N TYR A 648 -7.95 -20.44 2.63
CA TYR A 648 -7.15 -21.08 1.58
C TYR A 648 -5.99 -21.88 2.16
N TYR A 649 -5.21 -21.30 3.09
CA TYR A 649 -4.10 -22.01 3.74
C TYR A 649 -4.58 -23.14 4.66
N ALA A 650 -5.68 -22.95 5.39
CA ALA A 650 -6.26 -23.98 6.24
C ALA A 650 -6.77 -25.17 5.43
N ASP A 651 -7.49 -24.91 4.34
CA ASP A 651 -8.05 -25.94 3.45
C ASP A 651 -6.93 -26.74 2.79
N ILE A 652 -5.89 -26.09 2.24
CA ILE A 652 -4.73 -26.79 1.66
C ILE A 652 -4.06 -27.70 2.69
N ARG A 653 -3.90 -27.23 3.92
CA ARG A 653 -3.31 -28.04 4.99
C ARG A 653 -4.15 -29.29 5.30
N GLN A 654 -5.47 -29.22 5.16
CA GLN A 654 -6.39 -30.35 5.40
C GLN A 654 -6.49 -31.33 4.23
N THR A 655 -6.08 -30.93 3.02
CA THR A 655 -6.02 -31.85 1.88
C THR A 655 -4.95 -32.94 2.06
N ILE A 656 -5.15 -34.07 1.37
CA ILE A 656 -4.23 -35.22 1.38
C ILE A 656 -2.82 -34.76 1.01
N SER A 657 -1.82 -35.19 1.79
CA SER A 657 -0.40 -34.87 1.55
C SER A 657 0.04 -35.33 0.17
N ALA A 658 0.77 -34.46 -0.54
CA ALA A 658 1.33 -34.79 -1.85
C ALA A 658 2.62 -35.61 -1.67
N SER A 659 2.69 -36.80 -2.26
CA SER A 659 3.88 -37.64 -2.17
C SER A 659 5.00 -37.17 -3.11
N ASP A 660 6.26 -37.45 -2.76
CA ASP A 660 7.41 -37.22 -3.65
C ASP A 660 7.24 -37.96 -4.99
N GLN A 661 6.63 -39.15 -4.99
CA GLN A 661 6.39 -39.94 -6.19
C GLN A 661 5.40 -39.27 -7.14
N GLU A 662 4.28 -38.75 -6.62
CA GLU A 662 3.28 -38.03 -7.43
C GLU A 662 3.88 -36.74 -8.01
N MET A 663 4.61 -35.98 -7.18
CA MET A 663 5.24 -34.75 -7.62
C MET A 663 6.30 -35.03 -8.71
N ASN A 664 7.15 -36.02 -8.50
CA ASN A 664 8.16 -36.41 -9.51
C ASN A 664 7.51 -36.89 -10.81
N SER A 665 6.42 -37.64 -10.74
CA SER A 665 5.68 -38.08 -11.92
C SER A 665 5.14 -36.89 -12.72
N ALA A 666 4.55 -35.89 -12.04
CA ALA A 666 4.07 -34.66 -12.68
C ALA A 666 5.24 -33.85 -13.28
N LEU A 667 6.36 -33.73 -12.58
CA LEU A 667 7.55 -33.02 -13.06
C LEU A 667 8.21 -33.71 -14.26
N ALA A 668 8.22 -35.04 -14.29
CA ALA A 668 8.70 -35.82 -15.43
C ALA A 668 7.82 -35.62 -16.67
N GLU A 669 6.50 -35.59 -16.48
CA GLU A 669 5.55 -35.26 -17.56
C GLU A 669 5.78 -33.86 -18.10
N MET A 670 5.92 -32.86 -17.22
CA MET A 670 6.22 -31.48 -17.62
C MET A 670 7.56 -31.34 -18.34
N SER A 671 8.60 -32.03 -17.86
CA SER A 671 9.93 -32.05 -18.49
C SER A 671 9.86 -32.61 -19.92
N ARG A 672 9.00 -33.61 -20.15
CA ARG A 672 8.76 -34.19 -21.47
C ARG A 672 7.95 -33.26 -22.37
N ASN A 673 6.88 -32.66 -21.84
CA ASN A 673 5.95 -31.82 -22.61
C ASN A 673 6.63 -30.55 -23.14
N TYR A 674 7.59 -30.01 -22.41
CA TYR A 674 8.31 -28.78 -22.77
C TYR A 674 9.78 -29.02 -23.14
N SER A 675 10.13 -30.27 -23.44
CA SER A 675 11.50 -30.64 -23.82
C SER A 675 11.89 -29.96 -25.13
N GLY A 676 13.06 -29.31 -25.15
CA GLY A 676 13.60 -28.67 -26.37
C GLY A 676 12.98 -27.30 -26.72
N GLU A 677 12.01 -26.81 -25.96
CA GLU A 677 11.42 -25.47 -26.15
C GLU A 677 12.42 -24.34 -25.87
N LEU A 678 13.37 -24.57 -24.95
CA LEU A 678 14.36 -23.60 -24.51
C LEU A 678 15.76 -23.99 -24.97
N ASN A 679 16.52 -23.01 -25.47
CA ASN A 679 17.89 -23.24 -25.94
C ASN A 679 18.86 -23.39 -24.75
N TYR A 680 18.97 -24.62 -24.23
CA TYR A 680 19.79 -24.92 -23.07
C TYR A 680 21.29 -24.75 -23.32
N LEU A 681 21.78 -24.89 -24.57
CA LEU A 681 23.19 -24.69 -24.91
C LEU A 681 23.61 -23.23 -24.74
N VAL A 682 22.76 -22.28 -25.15
CA VAL A 682 23.01 -20.84 -24.92
C VAL A 682 23.00 -20.55 -23.42
N ALA A 683 22.09 -21.15 -22.65
CA ALA A 683 22.07 -20.98 -21.21
C ALA A 683 23.34 -21.51 -20.53
N LEU A 684 23.83 -22.68 -20.95
CA LEU A 684 25.09 -23.26 -20.47
C LEU A 684 26.30 -22.39 -20.82
N HIS A 685 26.32 -21.81 -22.02
CA HIS A 685 27.39 -20.89 -22.42
C HIS A 685 27.40 -19.61 -21.58
N GLU A 686 26.23 -19.03 -21.31
CA GLU A 686 26.13 -17.88 -20.40
C GLU A 686 26.50 -18.24 -18.96
N LEU A 687 26.14 -19.44 -18.47
CA LEU A 687 26.60 -19.94 -17.17
C LEU A 687 28.12 -20.11 -17.12
N TYR A 688 28.73 -20.60 -18.21
CA TYR A 688 30.17 -20.76 -18.30
C TYR A 688 30.90 -19.42 -18.12
N LYS A 689 30.34 -18.30 -18.57
CA LYS A 689 30.94 -16.97 -18.32
C LYS A 689 31.08 -16.67 -16.83
N TYR A 690 30.12 -17.09 -16.00
CA TYR A 690 30.21 -16.95 -14.54
C TYR A 690 31.21 -17.95 -13.94
N ILE A 691 31.26 -19.17 -14.46
CA ILE A 691 32.26 -20.17 -14.07
C ILE A 691 33.67 -19.62 -14.34
N ASN A 692 33.93 -19.10 -15.54
CA ASN A 692 35.21 -18.53 -15.91
C ASN A 692 35.56 -17.30 -15.05
N LYS A 693 34.59 -16.41 -14.82
CA LYS A 693 34.80 -15.21 -13.99
C LYS A 693 35.22 -15.53 -12.55
N TYR A 694 34.71 -16.63 -11.98
CA TYR A 694 34.99 -17.05 -10.60
C TYR A 694 35.73 -18.38 -10.53
N TYR A 695 36.51 -18.68 -11.57
CA TYR A 695 37.09 -20.00 -11.79
C TYR A 695 37.97 -20.45 -10.62
N ASP A 696 38.88 -19.58 -10.18
CA ASP A 696 39.82 -19.89 -9.09
C ASP A 696 39.09 -20.17 -7.77
N GLN A 697 38.04 -19.39 -7.47
CA GLN A 697 37.24 -19.59 -6.25
C GLN A 697 36.46 -20.91 -6.31
N ILE A 698 35.93 -21.27 -7.47
CA ILE A 698 35.20 -22.53 -7.68
C ILE A 698 36.15 -23.72 -7.56
N ILE A 699 37.33 -23.67 -8.20
CA ILE A 699 38.34 -24.73 -8.09
C ILE A 699 38.79 -24.90 -6.64
N THR A 700 39.11 -23.79 -5.95
CA THR A 700 39.52 -23.83 -4.54
C THR A 700 38.44 -24.50 -3.68
N ALA A 701 37.17 -24.12 -3.84
CA ALA A 701 36.07 -24.72 -3.09
C ALA A 701 35.84 -26.22 -3.37
N LEU A 702 36.18 -26.68 -4.59
CA LEU A 702 36.13 -28.10 -4.96
C LEU A 702 37.35 -28.88 -4.45
N GLU A 703 38.51 -28.23 -4.37
CA GLU A 703 39.74 -28.82 -3.81
C GLU A 703 39.69 -28.89 -2.28
N GLU A 704 38.99 -28.00 -1.59
CA GLU A 704 38.82 -28.08 -0.14
C GLU A 704 37.84 -29.21 0.29
N ASP A 705 36.98 -29.69 -0.61
CA ASP A 705 35.99 -30.72 -0.32
C ASP A 705 36.47 -32.12 -0.70
N THR A 706 36.71 -32.96 0.31
CA THR A 706 37.22 -34.34 0.11
C THR A 706 36.33 -35.21 -0.78
N THR A 707 35.01 -34.98 -0.81
CA THR A 707 34.09 -35.74 -1.67
C THR A 707 34.19 -35.25 -3.11
N ALA A 708 34.32 -33.93 -3.32
CA ALA A 708 34.52 -33.35 -4.63
C ALA A 708 35.85 -33.78 -5.27
N GLN A 709 36.91 -33.88 -4.47
CA GLN A 709 38.20 -34.45 -4.89
C GLN A 709 38.06 -35.91 -5.35
N LYS A 710 37.40 -36.76 -4.56
CA LYS A 710 37.15 -38.18 -4.92
C LYS A 710 36.37 -38.33 -6.22
N MET A 711 35.43 -37.42 -6.47
CA MET A 711 34.64 -37.36 -7.71
C MET A 711 35.35 -36.65 -8.87
N GLN A 712 36.60 -36.18 -8.66
CA GLN A 712 37.42 -35.47 -9.64
C GLN A 712 36.70 -34.26 -10.27
N LEU A 713 35.85 -33.56 -9.51
CA LEU A 713 35.01 -32.48 -10.04
C LEU A 713 35.83 -31.29 -10.56
N GLY A 714 36.91 -30.93 -9.87
CA GLY A 714 37.83 -29.87 -10.30
C GLY A 714 38.52 -30.20 -11.62
N TYR A 715 39.02 -31.44 -11.77
CA TYR A 715 39.64 -31.91 -13.02
C TYR A 715 38.66 -31.92 -14.20
N ARG A 716 37.41 -32.36 -13.98
CA ARG A 716 36.37 -32.30 -15.02
C ARG A 716 36.06 -30.88 -15.43
N LEU A 717 36.04 -29.93 -14.49
CA LEU A 717 35.86 -28.50 -14.79
C LEU A 717 37.02 -27.93 -15.62
N GLN A 718 38.26 -28.31 -15.32
CA GLN A 718 39.45 -27.95 -16.10
C GLN A 718 39.35 -28.43 -17.55
N GLN A 719 38.91 -29.68 -17.77
CA GLN A 719 38.71 -30.21 -19.13
C GLN A 719 37.65 -29.43 -19.92
N ILE A 720 36.53 -29.09 -19.26
CA ILE A 720 35.48 -28.25 -19.85
C ILE A 720 36.05 -26.87 -20.22
N ALA A 721 36.82 -26.25 -19.34
CA ALA A 721 37.40 -24.95 -19.58
C ALA A 721 38.37 -24.98 -20.77
N ALA A 722 39.20 -26.01 -20.89
CA ALA A 722 40.09 -26.20 -22.04
C ALA A 722 39.30 -26.30 -23.37
N ALA A 723 38.21 -27.10 -23.37
CA ALA A 723 37.36 -27.28 -24.55
C ALA A 723 36.61 -26.01 -24.96
N VAL A 724 36.11 -25.22 -23.99
CA VAL A 724 35.32 -24.00 -24.26
C VAL A 724 36.22 -22.81 -24.60
N GLU A 725 37.37 -22.65 -23.93
CA GLU A 725 38.28 -21.51 -24.11
C GLU A 725 39.32 -21.70 -25.22
N ASN A 726 39.49 -22.92 -25.73
CA ASN A 726 40.55 -23.27 -26.69
C ASN A 726 41.96 -23.01 -26.12
N LYS A 727 42.17 -23.30 -24.83
CA LYS A 727 43.52 -23.41 -24.26
C LYS A 727 44.00 -24.84 -24.50
N VAL A 728 45.04 -25.01 -25.31
CA VAL A 728 45.78 -26.27 -25.38
C VAL A 728 46.31 -26.51 -23.97
N THR A 729 45.73 -27.49 -23.28
CA THR A 729 46.33 -27.99 -22.04
C THR A 729 47.59 -28.72 -22.45
N ASP A 730 48.74 -28.09 -22.25
CA ASP A 730 50.02 -28.79 -22.15
C ASP A 730 49.94 -29.68 -20.89
N LEU A 731 49.39 -30.88 -21.08
CA LEU A 731 49.36 -31.97 -20.11
C LEU A 731 50.20 -33.12 -20.66
#